data_AF-A0A812VTL0-F1
#
_entry.id   AF-A0A812VTL0-F1
#
_cell.length_a   1.000
_cell.length_b   1.000
_cell.length_c   1.000
_cell.angle_alpha   90.00
_cell.angle_beta   90.00
_cell.angle_gamma   90.00
#
_symmetry.space_group_name_H-M   'P 1'
#
loop_
_entity.id
_entity.type
_entity.pdbx_description
1 polymer ?
#
loop_
_entity_poly.entity_id
_entity_poly.type
_entity_poly.pdbx_seq_one_letter_code
_entity_poly.pdbx_strand_id
1 'polypeptide(L)'
;MSDHDPFCIPGTEASWLKLLPDGTATCSVCQTVFENARRTDNIARHASSKGHRRRLEELGLVESGEDYGDAPPPSDFDKVARRKPGEALRHGCPGIGGAKKVLKMMRCVCEAMLQIDSSILQEAASILIQLDARQLRLCIRFQAADHDVMVRRGLLGFEQIESLGHQDVANGVQSALRRFCTFNGEVDVEKLQLITQRIEAINADGASDVQLSLNTLRKLWPSVKVVLRDSTHSARRILSRPWSAIDAIHECFQTAISGQGAMARLVQASPTLARAFERFCQEVTDSPASGRRIKNLAMRKHRFDSAAKPLGRFILFCEAHLMLALSLSSNKSHDSCQYGMRFLEWIDEEKLLLLGLLADCSDEALQLVRFYDTEQHDSAEMQYQLQVFASKLQHLFLEGHAFQAGGYAQHVVDILQKPRGFCVQGCPKSLGGPQKVTEAAKERALGHLRLYTRLAIKTLQAEFPAFSLLACFRMFNVGPATRAQAAEDARQLIEGKLSNVDAWSRAVHRTATRQRQVRENYPSGVLRVVLARYAAWTGATTSGVEQFFAKMADHVPSDRNHLTDAHLFTEAKLLSDFRDRDTCQETVCELASEIWKLTSGPPRASAKDRIDAGVPRKKPQDRQRRKRAAETDIVDLDSALRLAESVTEEAVVAQPKVLKELRFLEDKSFRNDVLAFLDNALLESEVPAGLEEVARAWASHEEALSAGHRRRAAQISKIMRPEGPELSRGIYLEKQEWARLPCSRGLNFEARLEDAQVFVVTDAAAPGQKIKWTVALQGGSVVDLHYLRTGGTAGVSFTYAAAVRTKRFVLLSEEFVQHHPGVADIIVTAMGKSHSQWRILDTWEEFAERAERQSCAEGKLVVALALPQTVQQMDMKNIFTKASFFEFITKTRVACSQFGLCGR
;
A
#
# COMPACT_ATOMS: atom_id res chain seq x y z
N MET A 1 -46.90 -42.45 34.44
CA MET A 1 -46.97 -43.79 33.83
C MET A 1 -45.56 -44.18 33.46
N SER A 2 -45.10 -45.27 34.08
CA SER A 2 -43.86 -46.05 33.90
C SER A 2 -42.53 -45.34 33.62
N ASP A 3 -41.56 -45.57 34.51
CA ASP A 3 -40.12 -45.54 34.26
C ASP A 3 -39.81 -46.23 32.91
N HIS A 4 -39.51 -45.45 31.88
CA HIS A 4 -38.87 -46.00 30.69
C HIS A 4 -37.39 -46.18 31.04
N ASP A 5 -37.00 -47.44 31.27
CA ASP A 5 -35.60 -47.83 31.30
C ASP A 5 -34.92 -47.29 30.02
N PRO A 6 -33.90 -46.41 30.12
CA PRO A 6 -33.23 -45.81 28.96
C PRO A 6 -32.54 -46.86 28.06
N PHE A 7 -32.45 -48.11 28.52
CA PHE A 7 -31.87 -49.23 27.79
C PHE A 7 -32.91 -50.04 27.00
N CYS A 8 -34.21 -49.73 27.12
CA CYS A 8 -35.29 -50.41 26.40
C CYS A 8 -35.74 -49.69 25.12
N ILE A 9 -36.17 -50.46 24.11
CA ILE A 9 -36.74 -49.93 22.87
C ILE A 9 -38.11 -49.31 23.19
N PRO A 10 -38.38 -48.04 22.82
CA PRO A 10 -39.66 -47.40 23.10
C PRO A 10 -40.85 -48.24 22.59
N GLY A 11 -41.84 -48.47 23.46
CA GLY A 11 -43.02 -49.30 23.14
C GLY A 11 -42.81 -50.81 23.33
N THR A 12 -41.66 -51.27 23.83
CA THR A 12 -41.38 -52.69 24.11
C THR A 12 -40.62 -52.88 25.44
N GLU A 13 -40.60 -54.11 25.98
CA GLU A 13 -39.74 -54.48 27.12
C GLU A 13 -38.34 -54.97 26.70
N ALA A 14 -38.02 -54.94 25.39
CA ALA A 14 -36.75 -55.44 24.88
C ALA A 14 -35.64 -54.38 24.98
N SER A 15 -34.50 -54.76 25.57
CA SER A 15 -33.32 -53.89 25.60
C SER A 15 -32.69 -53.75 24.22
N TRP A 16 -32.41 -52.51 23.78
CA TRP A 16 -31.59 -52.27 22.59
C TRP A 16 -30.10 -52.51 22.86
N LEU A 17 -29.70 -52.72 24.12
CA LEU A 17 -28.32 -52.93 24.55
C LEU A 17 -28.10 -54.40 24.96
N LYS A 18 -27.12 -55.05 24.34
CA LYS A 18 -26.69 -56.42 24.66
C LYS A 18 -25.30 -56.40 25.30
N LEU A 19 -25.19 -56.87 26.54
CA LEU A 19 -23.91 -57.05 27.23
C LEU A 19 -23.23 -58.34 26.74
N LEU A 20 -21.92 -58.24 26.45
CA LEU A 20 -21.10 -59.38 26.07
C LEU A 20 -20.28 -59.88 27.27
N PRO A 21 -19.93 -61.18 27.32
CA PRO A 21 -19.19 -61.77 28.45
C PRO A 21 -17.80 -61.15 28.71
N ASP A 22 -17.24 -60.46 27.71
CA ASP A 22 -15.94 -59.79 27.76
C ASP A 22 -15.99 -58.38 28.39
N GLY A 23 -17.17 -57.94 28.85
CA GLY A 23 -17.37 -56.62 29.47
C GLY A 23 -17.65 -55.48 28.48
N THR A 24 -17.79 -55.79 27.19
CA THR A 24 -18.26 -54.85 26.17
C THR A 24 -19.78 -54.88 26.04
N ALA A 25 -20.38 -53.85 25.44
CA ALA A 25 -21.81 -53.82 25.13
C ALA A 25 -22.03 -53.51 23.65
N THR A 26 -23.13 -53.98 23.07
CA THR A 26 -23.47 -53.72 21.66
C THR A 26 -24.91 -53.27 21.53
N CYS A 27 -25.16 -52.29 20.68
CA CYS A 27 -26.50 -51.86 20.33
C CYS A 27 -27.10 -52.81 19.27
N SER A 28 -28.22 -53.48 19.56
CA SER A 28 -28.91 -54.37 18.62
C SER A 28 -29.59 -53.61 17.47
N VAL A 29 -29.84 -52.31 17.63
CA VAL A 29 -30.51 -51.46 16.63
C VAL A 29 -29.55 -50.95 15.56
N CYS A 30 -28.34 -50.53 15.93
CA CYS A 30 -27.37 -49.94 15.00
C CYS A 30 -25.95 -50.56 15.08
N GLN A 31 -25.81 -51.71 15.76
CA GLN A 31 -24.60 -52.53 15.84
C GLN A 31 -23.35 -51.83 16.39
N THR A 32 -23.52 -50.70 17.08
CA THR A 32 -22.42 -49.96 17.69
C THR A 32 -21.90 -50.72 18.92
N VAL A 33 -20.58 -50.94 18.97
CA VAL A 33 -19.89 -51.63 20.08
C VAL A 33 -19.32 -50.60 21.06
N PHE A 34 -19.51 -50.84 22.36
CA PHE A 34 -18.99 -50.06 23.47
C PHE A 34 -17.94 -50.89 24.20
N GLU A 35 -16.68 -50.47 24.12
CA GLU A 35 -15.52 -51.18 24.69
C GLU A 35 -15.55 -51.30 26.22
N ASN A 36 -16.36 -50.50 26.92
CA ASN A 36 -16.51 -50.57 28.37
C ASN A 36 -17.95 -50.29 28.80
N ALA A 37 -18.69 -51.35 29.10
CA ALA A 37 -20.11 -51.27 29.43
C ALA A 37 -20.42 -50.56 30.76
N ARG A 38 -19.41 -50.30 31.61
CA ARG A 38 -19.59 -49.59 32.89
C ARG A 38 -19.67 -48.07 32.74
N ARG A 39 -19.37 -47.51 31.57
CA ARG A 39 -19.55 -46.08 31.29
C ARG A 39 -20.96 -45.80 30.75
N THR A 40 -21.92 -45.77 31.66
CA THR A 40 -23.35 -45.51 31.36
C THR A 40 -23.59 -44.20 30.62
N ASP A 41 -22.75 -43.18 30.82
CA ASP A 41 -22.82 -41.88 30.12
C ASP A 41 -22.70 -41.98 28.60
N ASN A 42 -21.84 -42.88 28.11
CA ASN A 42 -21.62 -43.08 26.68
C ASN A 42 -22.80 -43.81 26.04
N ILE A 43 -23.39 -44.75 26.78
CA ILE A 43 -24.55 -45.53 26.38
C ILE A 43 -25.79 -44.64 26.35
N ALA A 44 -25.98 -43.77 27.36
CA ALA A 44 -27.04 -42.77 27.39
C ALA A 44 -26.92 -41.71 26.27
N ARG A 45 -25.69 -41.26 25.95
CA ARG A 45 -25.43 -40.40 24.78
C ARG A 45 -25.73 -41.10 23.46
N HIS A 46 -25.52 -42.40 23.38
CA HIS A 46 -25.84 -43.18 22.20
C HIS A 46 -27.35 -43.36 22.01
N ALA A 47 -28.09 -43.70 23.07
CA ALA A 47 -29.55 -43.83 23.07
C ALA A 47 -30.22 -42.54 22.56
N SER A 48 -29.68 -41.40 22.98
CA SER A 48 -30.13 -40.07 22.57
C SER A 48 -29.52 -39.60 21.24
N SER A 49 -28.62 -40.37 20.62
CA SER A 49 -27.96 -40.00 19.36
C SER A 49 -28.91 -40.07 18.16
N LYS A 50 -28.73 -39.16 17.20
CA LYS A 50 -29.59 -39.07 16.01
C LYS A 50 -29.49 -40.28 15.09
N GLY A 51 -28.31 -40.95 15.05
CA GLY A 51 -28.14 -42.18 14.28
C GLY A 51 -28.95 -43.35 14.85
N HIS A 52 -29.01 -43.45 16.18
CA HIS A 52 -29.83 -44.43 16.88
C HIS A 52 -31.34 -44.12 16.68
N ARG A 53 -31.76 -42.87 16.86
CA ARG A 53 -33.17 -42.45 16.63
C ARG A 53 -33.64 -42.61 15.19
N ARG A 54 -32.83 -42.22 14.20
CA ARG A 54 -33.14 -42.45 12.78
C ARG A 54 -33.31 -43.94 12.46
N ARG A 55 -32.51 -44.81 13.09
CA ARG A 55 -32.65 -46.26 12.86
C ARG A 55 -33.90 -46.83 13.54
N LEU A 56 -34.32 -46.25 14.67
CA LEU A 56 -35.63 -46.56 15.26
C LEU A 56 -36.79 -46.09 14.38
N GLU A 57 -36.69 -44.90 13.76
CA GLU A 57 -37.68 -44.38 12.79
C GLU A 57 -37.74 -45.24 11.52
N GLU A 58 -36.59 -45.63 10.94
CA GLU A 58 -36.49 -46.54 9.78
C GLU A 58 -37.07 -47.94 10.06
N LEU A 59 -37.04 -48.38 11.32
CA LEU A 59 -37.64 -49.63 11.78
C LEU A 59 -39.13 -49.48 12.19
N GLY A 60 -39.69 -48.26 12.06
CA GLY A 60 -41.09 -47.97 12.39
C GLY A 60 -41.40 -47.93 13.89
N LEU A 61 -40.38 -47.77 14.74
CA LEU A 61 -40.49 -47.83 16.20
C LEU A 61 -40.72 -46.45 16.85
N VAL A 62 -40.62 -45.35 16.08
CA VAL A 62 -40.88 -43.96 16.51
C VAL A 62 -41.49 -43.17 15.34
N GLU A 63 -42.43 -42.25 15.62
CA GLU A 63 -43.08 -41.39 14.61
C GLU A 63 -42.12 -40.34 14.01
N SER A 64 -42.17 -40.14 12.68
CA SER A 64 -41.33 -39.19 11.94
C SER A 64 -41.82 -37.75 12.12
N GLY A 65 -41.09 -36.92 12.89
CA GLY A 65 -41.55 -35.58 13.30
C GLY A 65 -40.89 -34.35 12.65
N GLU A 66 -39.86 -34.47 11.81
CA GLU A 66 -39.15 -33.29 11.27
C GLU A 66 -38.78 -33.46 9.79
N ASP A 67 -39.23 -32.53 8.94
CA ASP A 67 -38.86 -32.42 7.53
C ASP A 67 -37.42 -31.90 7.40
N TYR A 68 -36.51 -32.77 6.98
CA TYR A 68 -35.08 -32.48 6.87
C TYR A 68 -34.78 -31.81 5.52
N GLY A 69 -35.02 -30.51 5.42
CA GLY A 69 -34.72 -29.75 4.19
C GLY A 69 -33.26 -29.89 3.71
N ASP A 70 -33.06 -29.91 2.39
CA ASP A 70 -31.78 -30.17 1.71
C ASP A 70 -30.67 -29.10 1.90
N ALA A 71 -30.95 -27.99 2.57
CA ALA A 71 -29.97 -26.92 2.85
C ALA A 71 -30.25 -26.18 4.16
N PRO A 72 -29.22 -25.57 4.80
CA PRO A 72 -29.44 -24.63 5.90
C PRO A 72 -30.39 -23.48 5.49
N PRO A 73 -31.22 -22.97 6.42
CA PRO A 73 -32.10 -21.84 6.12
C PRO A 73 -31.29 -20.55 5.88
N PRO A 74 -31.81 -19.59 5.08
CA PRO A 74 -31.17 -18.28 4.85
C PRO A 74 -30.74 -17.57 6.13
N SER A 75 -31.52 -17.69 7.21
CA SER A 75 -31.20 -17.11 8.53
C SER A 75 -29.89 -17.62 9.14
N ASP A 76 -29.48 -18.85 8.82
CA ASP A 76 -28.22 -19.40 9.32
C ASP A 76 -27.02 -18.86 8.51
N PHE A 77 -27.19 -18.60 7.22
CA PHE A 77 -26.18 -17.91 6.41
C PHE A 77 -25.96 -16.48 6.89
N ASP A 78 -27.02 -15.76 7.22
CA ASP A 78 -26.94 -14.41 7.78
C ASP A 78 -26.15 -14.39 9.11
N LYS A 79 -26.48 -15.29 10.03
CA LYS A 79 -25.75 -15.45 11.30
C LYS A 79 -24.26 -15.75 11.09
N VAL A 80 -23.94 -16.63 10.15
CA VAL A 80 -22.53 -16.96 9.80
C VAL A 80 -21.81 -15.73 9.25
N ALA A 81 -22.46 -14.97 8.36
CA ALA A 81 -21.86 -13.80 7.72
C ALA A 81 -21.69 -12.61 8.68
N ARG A 82 -22.52 -12.52 9.73
CA ARG A 82 -22.45 -11.45 10.76
C ARG A 82 -21.47 -11.74 11.91
N ARG A 83 -20.73 -12.85 11.90
CA ARG A 83 -19.76 -13.17 12.96
C ARG A 83 -18.82 -12.01 13.26
N LYS A 84 -18.47 -11.85 14.53
CA LYS A 84 -17.63 -10.73 14.97
C LYS A 84 -16.18 -10.94 14.53
N PRO A 85 -15.48 -9.85 14.13
CA PRO A 85 -14.04 -9.87 13.95
C PRO A 85 -13.32 -10.49 15.17
N GLY A 86 -12.43 -11.45 14.94
CA GLY A 86 -11.62 -12.10 15.98
C GLY A 86 -12.20 -13.40 16.58
N GLU A 87 -13.42 -13.82 16.24
CA GLU A 87 -13.91 -15.14 16.64
C GLU A 87 -13.20 -16.25 15.86
N ALA A 88 -12.36 -17.04 16.54
CA ALA A 88 -11.59 -18.08 15.86
C ALA A 88 -12.51 -19.13 15.21
N LEU A 89 -12.34 -19.36 13.90
CA LEU A 89 -13.13 -20.32 13.09
C LEU A 89 -13.21 -21.72 13.72
N ARG A 90 -12.19 -22.13 14.49
CA ARG A 90 -12.14 -23.40 15.22
C ARG A 90 -13.33 -23.63 16.16
N HIS A 91 -13.96 -22.57 16.65
CA HIS A 91 -15.11 -22.66 17.58
C HIS A 91 -16.45 -22.83 16.85
N GLY A 92 -16.48 -22.79 15.52
CA GLY A 92 -17.71 -22.87 14.74
C GLY A 92 -18.63 -21.66 14.97
N CYS A 93 -19.93 -21.86 14.76
CA CYS A 93 -20.96 -20.88 15.05
C CYS A 93 -22.03 -21.55 15.94
N PRO A 94 -22.31 -21.01 17.14
CA PRO A 94 -23.33 -21.54 18.03
C PRO A 94 -24.67 -21.74 17.32
N GLY A 95 -25.32 -22.88 17.56
CA GLY A 95 -26.60 -23.24 16.93
C GLY A 95 -26.53 -23.71 15.47
N ILE A 96 -25.40 -23.55 14.77
CA ILE A 96 -25.27 -23.85 13.33
C ILE A 96 -24.34 -25.02 13.07
N GLY A 97 -23.15 -25.03 13.67
CA GLY A 97 -22.21 -26.15 13.54
C GLY A 97 -20.74 -25.77 13.68
N GLY A 98 -19.88 -26.79 13.57
CA GLY A 98 -18.42 -26.65 13.72
C GLY A 98 -17.73 -25.95 12.54
N ALA A 99 -16.43 -25.68 12.72
CA ALA A 99 -15.58 -24.89 11.81
C ALA A 99 -15.73 -25.24 10.32
N LYS A 100 -15.72 -26.54 9.98
CA LYS A 100 -15.81 -27.00 8.59
C LYS A 100 -17.14 -26.64 7.92
N LYS A 101 -18.25 -26.73 8.65
CA LYS A 101 -19.58 -26.35 8.13
C LYS A 101 -19.67 -24.84 7.94
N VAL A 102 -19.24 -24.08 8.94
CA VAL A 102 -19.23 -22.60 8.89
C VAL A 102 -18.40 -22.09 7.73
N LEU A 103 -17.22 -22.66 7.50
CA LEU A 103 -16.35 -22.27 6.39
C LEU A 103 -17.00 -22.54 5.03
N LYS A 104 -17.69 -23.67 4.87
CA LYS A 104 -18.48 -23.95 3.66
C LYS A 104 -19.63 -22.95 3.49
N MET A 105 -20.32 -22.60 4.57
CA MET A 105 -21.41 -21.62 4.52
C MET A 105 -20.90 -20.23 4.15
N MET A 106 -19.76 -19.80 4.71
CA MET A 106 -19.12 -18.53 4.34
C MET A 106 -18.73 -18.50 2.86
N ARG A 107 -18.21 -19.62 2.32
CA ARG A 107 -17.93 -19.75 0.89
C ARG A 107 -19.20 -19.61 0.05
N CYS A 108 -20.32 -20.22 0.45
CA CYS A 108 -21.60 -20.09 -0.27
C CYS A 108 -22.10 -18.64 -0.27
N VAL A 109 -21.97 -17.92 0.86
CA VAL A 109 -22.31 -16.48 0.93
C VAL A 109 -21.40 -15.65 0.02
N CYS A 110 -20.09 -15.90 0.06
CA CYS A 110 -19.14 -15.22 -0.81
C CYS A 110 -19.46 -15.47 -2.28
N GLU A 111 -19.74 -16.71 -2.65
CA GLU A 111 -20.08 -17.09 -4.02
C GLU A 111 -21.40 -16.45 -4.47
N ALA A 112 -22.42 -16.43 -3.62
CA ALA A 112 -23.68 -15.73 -3.91
C ALA A 112 -23.45 -14.24 -4.19
N MET A 113 -22.61 -13.58 -3.39
CA MET A 113 -22.26 -12.17 -3.61
C MET A 113 -21.50 -11.97 -4.92
N LEU A 114 -20.55 -12.86 -5.26
CA LEU A 114 -19.83 -12.79 -6.53
C LEU A 114 -20.76 -12.99 -7.71
N GLN A 115 -21.71 -13.93 -7.64
CA GLN A 115 -22.70 -14.15 -8.71
C GLN A 115 -23.59 -12.93 -8.91
N ILE A 116 -24.13 -12.35 -7.83
CA ILE A 116 -24.95 -11.13 -7.89
C ILE A 116 -24.13 -9.98 -8.49
N ASP A 117 -22.94 -9.72 -7.95
CA ASP A 117 -22.09 -8.62 -8.42
C ASP A 117 -21.68 -8.84 -9.88
N SER A 118 -21.33 -10.07 -10.27
CA SER A 118 -20.92 -10.37 -11.64
C SER A 118 -22.04 -10.19 -12.65
N SER A 119 -23.29 -10.52 -12.27
CA SER A 119 -24.48 -10.29 -13.10
C SER A 119 -24.75 -8.79 -13.26
N ILE A 120 -24.61 -8.02 -12.18
CA ILE A 120 -24.74 -6.55 -12.24
C ILE A 120 -23.64 -5.94 -13.12
N LEU A 121 -22.40 -6.40 -13.01
CA LEU A 121 -21.30 -5.92 -13.85
C LEU A 121 -21.45 -6.31 -15.32
N GLN A 122 -22.09 -7.44 -15.62
CA GLN A 122 -22.46 -7.81 -16.99
C GLN A 122 -23.52 -6.88 -17.59
N GLU A 123 -24.37 -6.26 -16.79
CA GLU A 123 -25.42 -5.35 -17.27
C GLU A 123 -25.05 -3.87 -17.12
N ALA A 124 -23.95 -3.58 -16.42
CA ALA A 124 -23.49 -2.22 -16.17
C ALA A 124 -23.30 -1.42 -17.47
N ALA A 125 -23.66 -0.14 -17.42
CA ALA A 125 -23.39 0.79 -18.49
C ALA A 125 -21.94 1.33 -18.42
N SER A 126 -21.37 1.43 -17.22
CA SER A 126 -19.98 1.84 -17.00
C SER A 126 -19.43 1.26 -15.70
N ILE A 127 -18.15 0.89 -15.71
CA ILE A 127 -17.44 0.34 -14.54
C ILE A 127 -16.15 1.16 -14.28
N LEU A 128 -15.95 1.51 -13.01
CA LEU A 128 -14.73 2.01 -12.43
C LEU A 128 -14.05 0.91 -11.60
N ILE A 129 -12.74 0.74 -11.78
CA ILE A 129 -11.90 -0.09 -10.90
C ILE A 129 -10.96 0.79 -10.08
N GLN A 130 -10.86 0.50 -8.78
CA GLN A 130 -9.94 1.15 -7.85
C GLN A 130 -8.97 0.12 -7.27
N LEU A 131 -7.67 0.41 -7.26
CA LEU A 131 -6.67 -0.52 -6.75
C LEU A 131 -5.56 0.14 -5.93
N ASP A 132 -5.02 -0.63 -4.99
CA ASP A 132 -3.83 -0.30 -4.18
C ASP A 132 -3.10 -1.61 -3.82
N ALA A 133 -1.78 -1.55 -3.70
CA ALA A 133 -0.91 -2.69 -3.41
C ALA A 133 -0.07 -2.43 -2.16
N ARG A 134 -0.18 -3.30 -1.15
CA ARG A 134 0.56 -3.20 0.13
C ARG A 134 1.08 -4.55 0.56
N GLN A 135 2.36 -4.63 0.91
CA GLN A 135 2.99 -5.87 1.39
C GLN A 135 2.73 -7.07 0.45
N LEU A 136 2.86 -6.86 -0.87
CA LEU A 136 2.59 -7.86 -1.90
C LEU A 136 1.12 -8.35 -1.93
N ARG A 137 0.21 -7.61 -1.30
CA ARG A 137 -1.23 -7.81 -1.42
C ARG A 137 -1.85 -6.74 -2.30
N LEU A 138 -2.60 -7.15 -3.31
CA LEU A 138 -3.31 -6.28 -4.23
C LEU A 138 -4.80 -6.26 -3.87
N CYS A 139 -5.35 -5.10 -3.54
CA CYS A 139 -6.79 -4.96 -3.30
C CYS A 139 -7.43 -4.25 -4.49
N ILE A 140 -8.55 -4.80 -4.97
CA ILE A 140 -9.26 -4.29 -6.14
C ILE A 140 -10.73 -4.14 -5.78
N ARG A 141 -11.23 -2.91 -5.85
CA ARG A 141 -12.64 -2.56 -5.65
C ARG A 141 -13.23 -2.10 -6.97
N PHE A 142 -14.53 -2.26 -7.10
CA PHE A 142 -15.28 -1.77 -8.25
C PHE A 142 -16.40 -0.84 -7.80
N GLN A 143 -16.76 0.07 -8.70
CA GLN A 143 -18.01 0.81 -8.69
C GLN A 143 -18.59 0.79 -10.10
N ALA A 144 -19.86 0.46 -10.21
CA ALA A 144 -20.55 0.37 -11.49
C ALA A 144 -21.90 1.05 -11.43
N ALA A 145 -22.38 1.52 -12.58
CA ALA A 145 -23.72 2.02 -12.72
C ALA A 145 -24.40 1.48 -13.97
N ASP A 146 -25.71 1.29 -13.90
CA ASP A 146 -26.56 0.91 -15.02
C ASP A 146 -27.11 2.14 -15.77
N HIS A 147 -27.95 1.89 -16.78
CA HIS A 147 -28.60 2.95 -17.56
C HIS A 147 -29.69 3.73 -16.79
N ASP A 148 -30.10 3.25 -15.62
CA ASP A 148 -31.03 3.89 -14.70
C ASP A 148 -30.31 4.62 -13.55
N VAL A 149 -28.98 4.73 -13.65
CA VAL A 149 -28.11 5.47 -12.72
C VAL A 149 -28.11 4.83 -11.33
N MET A 150 -28.43 3.54 -11.23
CA MET A 150 -28.30 2.77 -10.00
C MET A 150 -26.85 2.35 -9.82
N VAL A 151 -26.30 2.60 -8.64
CA VAL A 151 -24.88 2.36 -8.34
C VAL A 151 -24.70 1.08 -7.54
N ARG A 152 -23.75 0.24 -7.95
CA ARG A 152 -23.29 -0.92 -7.19
C ARG A 152 -21.80 -0.80 -6.90
N ARG A 153 -21.38 -1.16 -5.69
CA ARG A 153 -19.99 -1.12 -5.24
C ARG A 153 -19.63 -2.44 -4.58
N GLY A 154 -18.36 -2.83 -4.65
CA GLY A 154 -17.91 -4.02 -3.96
C GLY A 154 -16.43 -4.32 -4.13
N LEU A 155 -15.99 -5.37 -3.44
CA LEU A 155 -14.67 -5.96 -3.60
C LEU A 155 -14.66 -6.90 -4.81
N LEU A 156 -13.80 -6.59 -5.78
CA LEU A 156 -13.55 -7.43 -6.95
C LEU A 156 -12.53 -8.52 -6.64
N GLY A 157 -11.45 -8.16 -5.93
CA GLY A 157 -10.34 -9.07 -5.67
C GLY A 157 -9.47 -8.67 -4.49
N PHE A 158 -8.86 -9.67 -3.84
CA PHE A 158 -7.84 -9.48 -2.80
C PHE A 158 -6.66 -10.46 -3.01
N GLU A 159 -5.73 -9.97 -3.84
CA GLU A 159 -4.57 -10.60 -4.48
C GLU A 159 -3.38 -10.89 -3.56
N GLN A 160 -2.73 -12.06 -3.62
CA GLN A 160 -1.28 -12.13 -3.37
C GLN A 160 -0.57 -11.98 -4.72
N ILE A 161 0.40 -11.08 -4.81
CA ILE A 161 1.22 -10.88 -6.02
C ILE A 161 2.70 -11.21 -5.73
N GLU A 162 3.46 -11.56 -6.77
CA GLU A 162 4.86 -11.96 -6.64
C GLU A 162 5.77 -10.79 -6.30
N SER A 163 5.52 -9.63 -6.94
CA SER A 163 6.27 -8.40 -6.70
C SER A 163 5.36 -7.18 -6.83
N LEU A 164 5.84 -6.01 -6.40
CA LEU A 164 5.16 -4.72 -6.63
C LEU A 164 5.45 -4.13 -8.02
N GLY A 165 6.09 -4.89 -8.91
CA GLY A 165 6.35 -4.47 -10.28
C GLY A 165 5.05 -4.31 -11.08
N HIS A 166 5.02 -3.31 -11.96
CA HIS A 166 3.83 -2.97 -12.75
C HIS A 166 3.19 -4.15 -13.49
N GLN A 167 3.99 -5.08 -14.03
CA GLN A 167 3.49 -6.26 -14.74
C GLN A 167 2.78 -7.23 -13.79
N ASP A 168 3.32 -7.45 -12.59
CA ASP A 168 2.74 -8.36 -11.61
C ASP A 168 1.46 -7.79 -11.01
N VAL A 169 1.39 -6.47 -10.84
CA VAL A 169 0.15 -5.77 -10.46
C VAL A 169 -0.91 -5.96 -11.55
N ALA A 170 -0.58 -5.71 -12.82
CA ALA A 170 -1.52 -5.89 -13.94
C ALA A 170 -1.99 -7.36 -14.07
N ASN A 171 -1.08 -8.32 -13.95
CA ASN A 171 -1.39 -9.75 -13.93
C ASN A 171 -2.29 -10.11 -12.74
N GLY A 172 -2.04 -9.52 -11.57
CA GLY A 172 -2.87 -9.67 -10.37
C GLY A 172 -4.31 -9.20 -10.59
N VAL A 173 -4.51 -8.08 -11.30
CA VAL A 173 -5.87 -7.61 -11.66
C VAL A 173 -6.56 -8.58 -12.62
N GLN A 174 -5.85 -9.09 -13.64
CA GLN A 174 -6.42 -10.08 -14.56
C GLN A 174 -6.77 -11.40 -13.86
N SER A 175 -5.92 -11.86 -12.93
CA SER A 175 -6.18 -13.03 -12.08
C SER A 175 -7.46 -12.82 -11.26
N ALA A 176 -7.57 -11.67 -10.59
CA ALA A 176 -8.74 -11.34 -9.80
C ALA A 176 -10.04 -11.34 -10.63
N LEU A 177 -10.01 -10.73 -11.83
CA LEU A 177 -11.16 -10.72 -12.75
C LEU A 177 -11.54 -12.13 -13.22
N ARG A 178 -10.56 -12.97 -13.55
CA ARG A 178 -10.82 -14.37 -13.92
C ARG A 178 -11.49 -15.12 -12.77
N ARG A 179 -10.98 -14.96 -11.54
CA ARG A 179 -11.58 -15.58 -10.35
C ARG A 179 -12.98 -15.06 -10.06
N PHE A 180 -13.19 -13.76 -10.24
CA PHE A 180 -14.50 -13.12 -10.09
C PHE A 180 -15.55 -13.67 -11.07
N CYS A 181 -15.11 -14.13 -12.25
CA CYS A 181 -15.96 -14.78 -13.26
C CYS A 181 -15.92 -16.32 -13.19
N THR A 182 -15.35 -16.91 -12.13
CA THR A 182 -15.26 -18.37 -11.99
C THR A 182 -16.36 -18.89 -11.08
N PHE A 183 -17.13 -19.88 -11.52
CA PHE A 183 -18.06 -20.62 -10.68
C PHE A 183 -17.75 -22.12 -10.75
N ASN A 184 -17.73 -22.78 -9.60
CA ASN A 184 -17.46 -24.23 -9.49
C ASN A 184 -16.16 -24.70 -10.21
N GLY A 185 -15.16 -23.83 -10.31
CA GLY A 185 -13.88 -24.12 -10.97
C GLY A 185 -13.83 -23.81 -12.47
N GLU A 186 -14.96 -23.44 -13.08
CA GLU A 186 -15.03 -23.06 -14.50
C GLU A 186 -15.15 -21.55 -14.66
N VAL A 187 -14.34 -20.99 -15.57
CA VAL A 187 -14.34 -19.55 -15.87
C VAL A 187 -15.41 -19.27 -16.93
N ASP A 188 -16.34 -18.38 -16.61
CA ASP A 188 -17.29 -17.82 -17.59
C ASP A 188 -16.55 -16.78 -18.45
N VAL A 189 -16.09 -17.23 -19.62
CA VAL A 189 -15.28 -16.43 -20.54
C VAL A 189 -16.10 -15.28 -21.16
N GLU A 190 -17.38 -15.52 -21.44
CA GLU A 190 -18.27 -14.50 -22.02
C GLU A 190 -18.51 -13.37 -21.00
N LYS A 191 -18.82 -13.73 -19.75
CA LYS A 191 -18.91 -12.78 -18.63
C LYS A 191 -17.63 -11.97 -18.46
N LEU A 192 -16.47 -12.62 -18.48
CA LEU A 192 -15.19 -11.94 -18.35
C LEU A 192 -14.97 -10.93 -19.49
N GLN A 193 -15.28 -11.30 -20.73
CA GLN A 193 -15.17 -10.40 -21.88
C GLN A 193 -16.15 -9.21 -21.76
N LEU A 194 -17.40 -9.48 -21.41
CA LEU A 194 -18.43 -8.45 -21.25
C LEU A 194 -18.11 -7.45 -20.13
N ILE A 195 -17.59 -7.91 -19.00
CA ILE A 195 -17.17 -7.04 -17.89
C ILE A 195 -15.96 -6.22 -18.32
N THR A 196 -14.95 -6.84 -18.93
CA THR A 196 -13.73 -6.11 -19.35
C THR A 196 -14.01 -5.03 -20.39
N GLN A 197 -14.96 -5.25 -21.30
CA GLN A 197 -15.42 -4.25 -22.29
C GLN A 197 -16.19 -3.08 -21.68
N ARG A 198 -16.70 -3.22 -20.44
CA ARG A 198 -17.46 -2.19 -19.71
C ARG A 198 -16.62 -1.40 -18.71
N ILE A 199 -15.39 -1.83 -18.45
CA ILE A 199 -14.43 -1.05 -17.67
C ILE A 199 -14.04 0.17 -18.51
N GLU A 200 -14.53 1.34 -18.09
CA GLU A 200 -14.25 2.62 -18.75
C GLU A 200 -13.30 3.49 -17.92
N ALA A 201 -13.17 3.25 -16.61
CA ALA A 201 -12.29 4.02 -15.73
C ALA A 201 -11.47 3.11 -14.81
N ILE A 202 -10.21 3.47 -14.60
CA ILE A 202 -9.32 2.81 -13.63
C ILE A 202 -8.61 3.84 -12.77
N ASN A 203 -8.50 3.59 -11.47
CA ASN A 203 -7.94 4.52 -10.49
C ASN A 203 -6.95 3.80 -9.57
N ALA A 204 -5.82 4.44 -9.28
CA ALA A 204 -4.88 3.97 -8.28
C ALA A 204 -4.19 5.13 -7.55
N ASP A 205 -3.45 4.77 -6.51
CA ASP A 205 -2.64 5.72 -5.77
C ASP A 205 -1.47 6.23 -6.62
N GLY A 206 -0.73 7.20 -6.10
CA GLY A 206 0.38 7.83 -6.83
C GLY A 206 1.65 6.97 -6.95
N ALA A 207 1.65 5.70 -6.54
CA ALA A 207 2.85 4.86 -6.61
C ALA A 207 3.22 4.55 -8.07
N SER A 208 4.49 4.74 -8.42
CA SER A 208 4.94 4.72 -9.82
C SER A 208 4.64 3.40 -10.54
N ASP A 209 4.91 2.26 -9.90
CA ASP A 209 4.69 0.94 -10.51
C ASP A 209 3.20 0.63 -10.66
N VAL A 210 2.39 1.04 -9.68
CA VAL A 210 0.93 0.86 -9.72
C VAL A 210 0.32 1.72 -10.84
N GLN A 211 0.76 2.97 -10.99
CA GLN A 211 0.35 3.84 -12.09
C GLN A 211 0.77 3.28 -13.46
N LEU A 212 1.99 2.75 -13.59
CA LEU A 212 2.44 2.12 -14.82
C LEU A 212 1.64 0.84 -15.14
N SER A 213 1.16 0.13 -14.12
CA SER A 213 0.27 -1.02 -14.30
C SER A 213 -1.07 -0.60 -14.91
N LEU A 214 -1.60 0.57 -14.54
CA LEU A 214 -2.84 1.09 -15.14
C LEU A 214 -2.68 1.36 -16.63
N ASN A 215 -1.56 1.96 -17.05
CA ASN A 215 -1.27 2.15 -18.47
C ASN A 215 -1.14 0.82 -19.22
N THR A 216 -0.61 -0.21 -18.56
CA THR A 216 -0.56 -1.57 -19.10
C THR A 216 -1.96 -2.15 -19.27
N LEU A 217 -2.83 -1.98 -18.27
CA LEU A 217 -4.23 -2.40 -18.31
C LEU A 217 -5.04 -1.66 -19.39
N ARG A 218 -4.83 -0.35 -19.57
CA ARG A 218 -5.47 0.45 -20.63
C ARG A 218 -5.13 -0.05 -22.03
N LYS A 219 -3.89 -0.49 -22.26
CA LYS A 219 -3.49 -1.13 -23.53
C LYS A 219 -4.17 -2.47 -23.75
N LEU A 220 -4.50 -3.18 -22.67
CA LEU A 220 -5.18 -4.48 -22.70
C LEU A 220 -6.70 -4.35 -22.81
N TRP A 221 -7.27 -3.25 -22.33
CA TRP A 221 -8.70 -2.95 -22.34
C TRP A 221 -8.97 -1.65 -23.07
N PRO A 222 -9.20 -1.70 -24.40
CA PRO A 222 -9.45 -0.53 -25.22
C PRO A 222 -10.69 0.29 -24.81
N SER A 223 -11.60 -0.31 -24.02
CA SER A 223 -12.76 0.37 -23.45
C SER A 223 -12.40 1.38 -22.37
N VAL A 224 -11.20 1.30 -21.77
CA VAL A 224 -10.74 2.22 -20.73
C VAL A 224 -10.52 3.61 -21.33
N LYS A 225 -11.39 4.54 -20.93
CA LYS A 225 -11.41 5.93 -21.38
C LYS A 225 -10.53 6.81 -20.53
N VAL A 226 -10.41 6.51 -19.24
CA VAL A 226 -9.69 7.37 -18.30
C VAL A 226 -8.88 6.58 -17.27
N VAL A 227 -7.63 7.03 -17.06
CA VAL A 227 -6.76 6.61 -15.98
C VAL A 227 -6.73 7.73 -14.94
N LEU A 228 -7.33 7.47 -13.78
CA LEU A 228 -7.46 8.44 -12.71
C LEU A 228 -6.31 8.30 -11.72
N ARG A 229 -5.91 9.45 -11.18
CA ARG A 229 -5.01 9.54 -10.04
C ARG A 229 -5.84 9.82 -8.79
N ASP A 230 -5.44 9.25 -7.67
CA ASP A 230 -6.18 9.43 -6.42
C ASP A 230 -6.25 10.91 -5.98
N SER A 231 -7.48 11.43 -6.00
CA SER A 231 -7.82 12.80 -5.58
C SER A 231 -7.49 13.08 -4.11
N THR A 232 -7.56 12.06 -3.23
CA THR A 232 -7.22 12.22 -1.81
C THR A 232 -5.74 12.48 -1.62
N HIS A 233 -4.87 11.70 -2.27
CA HIS A 233 -3.42 11.94 -2.29
C HIS A 233 -3.06 13.26 -2.94
N SER A 234 -3.74 13.65 -4.03
CA SER A 234 -3.59 14.98 -4.64
C SER A 234 -3.94 16.10 -3.67
N ALA A 235 -5.06 15.98 -2.94
CA ALA A 235 -5.46 16.97 -1.94
C ALA A 235 -4.45 17.08 -0.77
N ARG A 236 -3.85 15.97 -0.34
CA ARG A 236 -2.79 15.97 0.69
C ARG A 236 -1.55 16.77 0.26
N ARG A 237 -1.23 16.81 -1.04
CA ARG A 237 -0.05 17.54 -1.57
C ARG A 237 -0.18 19.05 -1.48
N ILE A 238 -1.40 19.59 -1.43
CA ILE A 238 -1.70 21.02 -1.24
C ILE A 238 -1.11 21.54 0.08
N LEU A 239 -0.98 20.67 1.09
CA LEU A 239 -0.28 21.00 2.34
C LEU A 239 1.20 20.64 2.28
N SER A 240 1.54 19.40 1.91
CA SER A 240 2.89 18.89 2.10
C SER A 240 3.94 19.58 1.22
N ARG A 241 3.59 19.95 -0.02
CA ARG A 241 4.55 20.52 -0.97
C ARG A 241 4.89 21.98 -0.63
N PRO A 242 3.92 22.88 -0.43
CA PRO A 242 4.25 24.26 -0.03
C PRO A 242 4.99 24.33 1.30
N TRP A 243 4.65 23.49 2.29
CA TRP A 243 5.32 23.47 3.59
C TRP A 243 6.76 22.94 3.52
N SER A 244 7.10 22.20 2.46
CA SER A 244 8.47 21.75 2.22
C SER A 244 9.29 22.78 1.43
N ALA A 245 8.62 23.57 0.59
CA ALA A 245 9.26 24.57 -0.27
C ALA A 245 9.53 25.89 0.45
N ILE A 246 8.67 26.32 1.39
CA ILE A 246 8.80 27.58 2.12
C ILE A 246 9.58 27.34 3.41
N ASP A 247 10.80 27.89 3.49
CA ASP A 247 11.76 27.56 4.55
C ASP A 247 11.25 27.88 5.96
N ALA A 248 10.62 29.05 6.16
CA ALA A 248 10.08 29.46 7.46
C ALA A 248 8.96 28.52 7.94
N ILE A 249 8.07 28.10 7.03
CA ILE A 249 7.01 27.13 7.33
C ILE A 249 7.62 25.77 7.65
N HIS A 250 8.57 25.32 6.83
CA HIS A 250 9.24 24.04 7.03
C HIS A 250 9.91 23.97 8.41
N GLU A 251 10.68 24.98 8.76
CA GLU A 251 11.37 25.09 10.03
C GLU A 251 10.39 25.08 11.21
N CYS A 252 9.32 25.87 11.15
CA CYS A 252 8.30 25.91 12.21
C CYS A 252 7.60 24.57 12.39
N PHE A 253 7.20 23.94 11.30
CA PHE A 253 6.55 22.65 11.34
C PHE A 253 7.48 21.54 11.87
N GLN A 254 8.73 21.51 11.42
CA GLN A 254 9.71 20.53 11.90
C GLN A 254 10.04 20.74 13.39
N THR A 255 10.22 21.97 13.84
CA THR A 255 10.64 22.23 15.23
C THR A 255 9.51 22.03 16.23
N ALA A 256 8.28 22.44 15.90
CA ALA A 256 7.15 22.31 16.82
C ALA A 256 6.47 20.93 16.75
N ILE A 257 6.34 20.34 15.55
CA ILE A 257 5.42 19.21 15.32
C ILE A 257 6.11 17.92 14.86
N SER A 258 6.84 17.92 13.74
CA SER A 258 7.21 16.67 13.04
C SER A 258 8.64 16.19 13.24
N GLY A 259 9.56 17.09 13.57
CA GLY A 259 10.99 16.81 13.71
C GLY A 259 11.28 15.82 14.83
N GLN A 260 12.45 15.18 14.79
CA GLN A 260 12.84 14.18 15.80
C GLN A 260 12.87 14.75 17.23
N GLY A 261 13.30 16.01 17.37
CA GLY A 261 13.30 16.74 18.64
C GLY A 261 12.05 17.59 18.89
N ALA A 262 11.00 17.47 18.07
CA ALA A 262 9.82 18.30 18.22
C ALA A 262 9.06 17.97 19.51
N MET A 263 8.59 19.01 20.21
CA MET A 263 7.85 18.84 21.47
C MET A 263 6.65 17.91 21.29
N ALA A 264 5.92 18.04 20.18
CA ALA A 264 4.79 17.18 19.89
C ALA A 264 5.17 15.69 19.76
N ARG A 265 6.31 15.42 19.11
CA ARG A 265 6.81 14.06 18.92
C ARG A 265 7.35 13.45 20.21
N LEU A 266 8.01 14.25 21.04
CA LEU A 266 8.50 13.81 22.35
C LEU A 266 7.35 13.35 23.25
N VAL A 267 6.26 14.13 23.29
CA VAL A 267 5.02 13.76 24.00
C VAL A 267 4.44 12.45 23.46
N GLN A 268 4.47 12.25 22.15
CA GLN A 268 3.90 11.04 21.54
C GLN A 268 4.78 9.79 21.70
N ALA A 269 6.10 9.95 21.73
CA ALA A 269 7.05 8.85 21.81
C ALA A 269 7.32 8.39 23.26
N SER A 270 7.14 9.28 24.26
CA SER A 270 7.43 8.97 25.66
C SER A 270 6.17 8.98 26.53
N PRO A 271 5.76 7.81 27.09
CA PRO A 271 4.63 7.74 28.03
C PRO A 271 4.79 8.61 29.29
N THR A 272 6.03 8.86 29.70
CA THR A 272 6.32 9.74 30.85
C THR A 272 6.08 11.20 30.50
N LEU A 273 6.56 11.66 29.35
CA LEU A 273 6.31 13.02 28.88
C LEU A 273 4.84 13.23 28.52
N ALA A 274 4.16 12.20 27.99
CA ALA A 274 2.72 12.22 27.77
C ALA A 274 1.92 12.50 29.05
N ARG A 275 2.27 11.82 30.15
CA ARG A 275 1.62 12.03 31.46
C ARG A 275 1.92 13.42 32.03
N ALA A 276 3.16 13.89 31.91
CA ALA A 276 3.52 15.23 32.35
C ALA A 276 2.74 16.29 31.55
N PHE A 277 2.66 16.12 30.24
CA PHE A 277 1.89 16.99 29.35
C PHE A 277 0.38 16.98 29.66
N GLU A 278 -0.21 15.80 29.91
CA GLU A 278 -1.61 15.67 30.31
C GLU A 278 -1.89 16.46 31.60
N ARG A 279 -1.00 16.38 32.60
CA ARG A 279 -1.12 17.17 33.83
C ARG A 279 -1.08 18.67 33.53
N PHE A 280 -0.10 19.15 32.77
CA PHE A 280 -0.01 20.57 32.42
C PHE A 280 -1.22 21.05 31.61
N CYS A 281 -1.79 20.21 30.73
CA CYS A 281 -3.03 20.55 30.01
C CYS A 281 -4.24 20.73 30.95
N GLN A 282 -4.27 20.04 32.09
CA GLN A 282 -5.34 20.19 33.08
C GLN A 282 -5.21 21.49 33.89
N GLU A 283 -3.99 22.04 33.98
CA GLU A 283 -3.69 23.30 34.66
C GLU A 283 -3.97 24.53 33.78
N VAL A 284 -4.05 24.37 32.45
CA VAL A 284 -4.42 25.45 31.52
C VAL A 284 -5.93 25.72 31.61
N THR A 285 -6.30 26.86 32.19
CA THR A 285 -7.70 27.28 32.41
C THR A 285 -8.23 28.21 31.31
N ASP A 286 -7.34 28.92 30.62
CA ASP A 286 -7.67 29.95 29.61
C ASP A 286 -7.83 29.41 28.18
N SER A 287 -7.78 28.08 27.98
CA SER A 287 -7.96 27.47 26.66
C SER A 287 -9.44 27.37 26.29
N PRO A 288 -9.84 27.64 25.04
CA PRO A 288 -11.22 27.45 24.59
C PRO A 288 -11.61 25.95 24.50
N ALA A 289 -10.67 25.03 24.73
CA ALA A 289 -10.90 23.60 24.78
C ALA A 289 -10.52 23.01 26.14
N SER A 290 -11.33 22.08 26.66
CA SER A 290 -11.02 21.43 27.95
C SER A 290 -9.85 20.45 27.84
N GLY A 291 -8.83 20.64 28.67
CA GLY A 291 -7.67 19.75 28.80
C GLY A 291 -7.98 18.35 29.33
N ARG A 292 -9.13 18.13 30.00
CA ARG A 292 -9.49 16.84 30.64
C ARG A 292 -9.51 15.63 29.70
N ARG A 293 -9.69 15.85 28.40
CA ARG A 293 -9.76 14.77 27.38
C ARG A 293 -8.47 14.65 26.55
N ILE A 294 -7.45 15.45 26.84
CA ILE A 294 -6.23 15.52 26.03
C ILE A 294 -5.15 14.62 26.64
N LYS A 295 -5.00 13.42 26.06
CA LYS A 295 -4.00 12.42 26.47
C LYS A 295 -2.82 12.28 25.52
N ASN A 296 -2.96 12.81 24.31
CA ASN A 296 -1.98 12.74 23.23
C ASN A 296 -2.26 13.84 22.22
N LEU A 297 -1.36 13.99 21.26
CA LEU A 297 -1.50 14.94 20.16
C LEU A 297 -2.12 14.31 18.90
N ALA A 298 -2.13 12.97 18.81
CA ALA A 298 -2.75 12.17 17.76
C ALA A 298 -2.13 12.34 16.36
N MET A 299 -0.82 12.57 16.26
CA MET A 299 -0.12 12.63 14.98
C MET A 299 0.07 11.24 14.38
N ARG A 300 -0.05 11.10 13.07
CA ARG A 300 0.33 9.88 12.33
C ARG A 300 1.30 10.25 11.22
N LYS A 301 2.61 10.02 11.42
CA LYS A 301 3.66 10.47 10.49
C LYS A 301 3.44 10.06 9.02
N HIS A 302 2.81 8.90 8.78
CA HIS A 302 2.52 8.41 7.43
C HIS A 302 1.39 9.19 6.70
N ARG A 303 0.68 10.10 7.38
CA ARG A 303 -0.38 10.95 6.82
C ARG A 303 -0.11 12.41 7.15
N PHE A 304 0.32 13.19 6.17
CA PHE A 304 0.67 14.61 6.38
C PHE A 304 -0.53 15.42 6.91
N ASP A 305 -1.72 15.15 6.40
CA ASP A 305 -3.01 15.74 6.81
C ASP A 305 -3.35 15.46 8.29
N SER A 306 -2.74 14.44 8.90
CA SER A 306 -2.88 14.21 10.34
C SER A 306 -2.21 15.29 11.20
N ALA A 307 -1.43 16.20 10.61
CA ALA A 307 -0.76 17.31 11.27
C ALA A 307 -1.71 18.41 11.79
N ALA A 308 -2.90 18.55 11.21
CA ALA A 308 -3.85 19.60 11.59
C ALA A 308 -4.27 19.51 13.07
N LYS A 309 -4.54 18.29 13.55
CA LYS A 309 -4.95 18.05 14.94
C LYS A 309 -3.83 18.28 15.96
N PRO A 310 -2.58 17.80 15.75
CA PRO A 310 -1.41 18.19 16.52
C PRO A 310 -1.17 19.70 16.53
N LEU A 311 -1.23 20.39 15.39
CA LEU A 311 -1.07 21.84 15.31
C LEU A 311 -2.13 22.58 16.12
N GLY A 312 -3.41 22.25 15.91
CA GLY A 312 -4.50 22.86 16.68
C GLY A 312 -4.36 22.60 18.19
N ARG A 313 -3.95 21.40 18.60
CA ARG A 313 -3.68 21.10 20.02
C ARG A 313 -2.44 21.81 20.56
N PHE A 314 -1.40 21.97 19.74
CA PHE A 314 -0.20 22.69 20.11
C PHE A 314 -0.54 24.15 20.44
N ILE A 315 -1.32 24.81 19.58
CA ILE A 315 -1.77 26.19 19.78
C ILE A 315 -2.70 26.31 20.99
N LEU A 316 -3.75 25.47 21.08
CA LEU A 316 -4.72 25.50 22.17
C LEU A 316 -4.12 25.24 23.56
N PHE A 317 -3.01 24.51 23.63
CA PHE A 317 -2.32 24.15 24.85
C PHE A 317 -0.85 24.61 24.80
N CYS A 318 -0.58 25.77 24.22
CA CYS A 318 0.77 26.31 24.08
C CYS A 318 1.49 26.43 25.44
N GLU A 319 0.76 26.84 26.48
CA GLU A 319 1.31 26.96 27.84
C GLU A 319 1.77 25.61 28.41
N ALA A 320 1.02 24.53 28.15
CA ALA A 320 1.43 23.19 28.56
C ALA A 320 2.71 22.73 27.85
N HIS A 321 2.93 23.14 26.60
CA HIS A 321 4.18 22.86 25.88
C HIS A 321 5.36 23.66 26.44
N LEU A 322 5.15 24.93 26.80
CA LEU A 322 6.16 25.75 27.46
C LEU A 322 6.55 25.19 28.83
N MET A 323 5.57 24.83 29.67
CA MET A 323 5.80 24.18 30.97
C MET A 323 6.58 22.86 30.83
N LEU A 324 6.22 22.05 29.84
CA LEU A 324 6.93 20.81 29.55
C LEU A 324 8.39 21.06 29.12
N ALA A 325 8.62 22.03 28.24
CA ALA A 325 9.98 22.38 27.79
C ALA A 325 10.83 22.92 28.95
N LEU A 326 10.25 23.72 29.85
CA LEU A 326 10.92 24.22 31.05
C LEU A 326 11.29 23.07 32.01
N SER A 327 10.34 22.17 32.26
CA SER A 327 10.59 20.97 33.08
C SER A 327 11.69 20.08 32.50
N LEU A 328 11.74 19.93 31.17
CA LEU A 328 12.82 19.20 30.49
C LEU A 328 14.17 19.90 30.62
N SER A 329 14.21 21.22 30.39
CA SER A 329 15.45 22.01 30.45
C SER A 329 16.09 22.05 31.85
N SER A 330 15.27 21.91 32.90
CA SER A 330 15.73 21.88 34.28
C SER A 330 16.30 20.52 34.68
N ASN A 331 15.93 19.44 33.97
CA ASN A 331 16.40 18.09 34.26
C ASN A 331 17.58 17.69 33.37
N LYS A 332 18.79 18.14 33.76
CA LYS A 332 20.05 17.88 33.05
C LYS A 332 20.36 16.39 32.83
N SER A 333 19.78 15.49 33.63
CA SER A 333 19.99 14.03 33.53
C SER A 333 19.14 13.35 32.46
N HIS A 334 18.13 14.04 31.91
CA HIS A 334 17.21 13.45 30.94
C HIS A 334 17.71 13.68 29.50
N ASP A 335 17.76 12.62 28.68
CA ASP A 335 18.26 12.67 27.29
C ASP A 335 17.56 13.72 26.40
N SER A 336 16.34 14.12 26.75
CA SER A 336 15.57 15.15 26.03
C SER A 336 15.77 16.59 26.52
N CYS A 337 16.66 16.83 27.49
CA CYS A 337 16.94 18.17 28.03
C CYS A 337 17.32 19.17 26.93
N GLN A 338 18.21 18.76 26.02
CA GLN A 338 18.66 19.58 24.90
C GLN A 338 17.51 20.01 23.97
N TYR A 339 16.48 19.17 23.81
CA TYR A 339 15.33 19.51 22.97
C TYR A 339 14.44 20.57 23.62
N GLY A 340 14.21 20.47 24.94
CA GLY A 340 13.50 21.49 25.71
C GLY A 340 14.21 22.84 25.64
N MET A 341 15.54 22.85 25.80
CA MET A 341 16.36 24.07 25.68
C MET A 341 16.26 24.68 24.29
N ARG A 342 16.53 23.90 23.23
CA ARG A 342 16.45 24.36 21.84
C ARG A 342 15.08 24.93 21.50
N PHE A 343 14.00 24.31 21.98
CA PHE A 343 12.65 24.81 21.75
C PHE A 343 12.41 26.17 22.43
N LEU A 344 12.86 26.34 23.68
CA LEU A 344 12.74 27.60 24.41
C LEU A 344 13.61 28.72 23.81
N GLU A 345 14.79 28.39 23.28
CA GLU A 345 15.65 29.33 22.53
C GLU A 345 14.99 29.78 21.23
N TRP A 346 14.37 28.83 20.53
CA TRP A 346 13.77 29.03 19.21
C TRP A 346 12.44 29.79 19.22
N ILE A 347 11.58 29.55 20.21
CA ILE A 347 10.21 30.06 20.18
C ILE A 347 10.15 31.58 20.42
N ASP A 348 9.43 32.31 19.56
CA ASP A 348 9.15 33.75 19.71
C ASP A 348 7.72 34.07 19.28
N GLU A 349 7.33 35.35 19.34
CA GLU A 349 5.99 35.81 18.96
C GLU A 349 5.67 35.53 17.48
N GLU A 350 6.63 35.77 16.57
CA GLU A 350 6.43 35.61 15.13
C GLU A 350 6.26 34.14 14.74
N LYS A 351 7.06 33.24 15.33
CA LYS A 351 6.96 31.79 15.15
C LYS A 351 5.62 31.26 15.66
N LEU A 352 5.12 31.79 16.78
CA LEU A 352 3.80 31.42 17.29
C LEU A 352 2.67 31.93 16.38
N LEU A 353 2.74 33.17 15.89
CA LEU A 353 1.78 33.71 14.92
C LEU A 353 1.74 32.84 13.66
N LEU A 354 2.92 32.47 13.13
CA LEU A 354 3.04 31.58 11.98
C LEU A 354 2.45 30.19 12.28
N LEU A 355 2.73 29.58 13.42
CA LEU A 355 2.12 28.29 13.80
C LEU A 355 0.59 28.38 13.94
N GLY A 356 0.05 29.51 14.41
CA GLY A 356 -1.38 29.79 14.44
C GLY A 356 -1.99 29.81 13.05
N LEU A 357 -1.37 30.55 12.13
CA LEU A 357 -1.76 30.60 10.71
C LEU A 357 -1.67 29.21 10.04
N LEU A 358 -0.63 28.43 10.33
CA LEU A 358 -0.49 27.07 9.83
C LEU A 358 -1.58 26.14 10.37
N ALA A 359 -2.02 26.32 11.61
CA ALA A 359 -3.13 25.57 12.17
C ALA A 359 -4.45 25.88 11.42
N ASP A 360 -4.76 27.15 11.17
CA ASP A 360 -5.93 27.56 10.37
C ASP A 360 -5.86 27.01 8.93
N CYS A 361 -4.71 27.20 8.27
CA CYS A 361 -4.43 26.65 6.93
C CYS A 361 -4.65 25.13 6.88
N SER A 362 -4.14 24.40 7.88
CA SER A 362 -4.26 22.94 7.95
C SER A 362 -5.70 22.47 8.18
N ASP A 363 -6.52 23.21 8.92
CA ASP A 363 -7.93 22.87 9.12
C ASP A 363 -8.75 23.08 7.85
N GLU A 364 -8.48 24.16 7.11
CA GLU A 364 -9.14 24.41 5.82
C GLU A 364 -8.76 23.38 4.75
N ALA A 365 -7.47 23.06 4.62
CA ALA A 365 -7.04 22.02 3.70
C ALA A 365 -7.56 20.63 4.11
N LEU A 366 -7.72 20.36 5.41
CA LEU A 366 -8.31 19.11 5.89
C LEU A 366 -9.79 18.97 5.50
N GLN A 367 -10.54 20.07 5.37
CA GLN A 367 -11.92 20.01 4.86
C GLN A 367 -11.95 19.49 3.43
N LEU A 368 -11.04 19.96 2.58
CA LEU A 368 -10.91 19.49 1.19
C LEU A 368 -10.43 18.02 1.13
N VAL A 369 -9.45 17.65 1.95
CA VAL A 369 -9.01 16.24 2.04
C VAL A 369 -10.16 15.33 2.45
N ARG A 370 -10.97 15.72 3.45
CA ARG A 370 -12.13 14.95 3.91
C ARG A 370 -13.22 14.82 2.86
N PHE A 371 -13.38 15.82 1.99
CA PHE A 371 -14.28 15.73 0.86
C PHE A 371 -13.87 14.57 -0.05
N TYR A 372 -12.58 14.43 -0.38
CA TYR A 372 -12.09 13.34 -1.23
C TYR A 372 -11.90 11.98 -0.51
N ASP A 373 -11.68 11.98 0.82
CA ASP A 373 -11.40 10.78 1.65
C ASP A 373 -12.66 9.92 1.92
N THR A 374 -13.50 9.77 0.90
CA THR A 374 -14.68 8.91 0.89
C THR A 374 -14.99 8.44 -0.53
N GLU A 375 -15.39 7.18 -0.67
CA GLU A 375 -15.92 6.61 -1.93
C GLU A 375 -17.29 7.22 -2.30
N GLN A 376 -17.86 8.11 -1.48
CA GLN A 376 -19.14 8.77 -1.71
C GLN A 376 -19.02 10.23 -2.15
N HIS A 377 -17.80 10.74 -2.38
CA HIS A 377 -17.62 12.12 -2.78
C HIS A 377 -18.21 12.35 -4.17
N ASP A 378 -18.88 13.48 -4.35
CA ASP A 378 -19.58 13.80 -5.58
C ASP A 378 -18.65 14.49 -6.58
N SER A 379 -18.38 13.87 -7.73
CA SER A 379 -17.52 14.46 -8.76
C SER A 379 -18.08 15.78 -9.32
N ALA A 380 -19.39 15.99 -9.28
CA ALA A 380 -20.01 17.23 -9.72
C ALA A 380 -19.73 18.41 -8.75
N GLU A 381 -19.46 18.12 -7.47
CA GLU A 381 -19.14 19.14 -6.47
C GLU A 381 -17.63 19.47 -6.42
N MET A 382 -16.78 18.70 -7.11
CA MET A 382 -15.32 18.86 -7.05
C MET A 382 -14.85 20.30 -7.31
N GLN A 383 -15.23 20.87 -8.45
CA GLN A 383 -14.81 22.23 -8.84
C GLN A 383 -15.31 23.29 -7.84
N TYR A 384 -16.53 23.13 -7.34
CA TYR A 384 -17.09 23.99 -6.31
C TYR A 384 -16.27 23.93 -5.01
N GLN A 385 -15.90 22.73 -4.55
CA GLN A 385 -15.09 22.59 -3.32
C GLN A 385 -13.68 23.18 -3.48
N LEU A 386 -13.08 23.06 -4.67
CA LEU A 386 -11.80 23.69 -5.00
C LEU A 386 -11.90 25.23 -4.94
N GLN A 387 -12.95 25.80 -5.53
CA GLN A 387 -13.21 27.25 -5.50
C GLN A 387 -13.50 27.75 -4.08
N VAL A 388 -14.29 27.02 -3.29
CA VAL A 388 -14.54 27.35 -1.88
C VAL A 388 -13.23 27.36 -1.09
N PHE A 389 -12.37 26.36 -1.29
CA PHE A 389 -11.08 26.33 -0.63
C PHE A 389 -10.18 27.50 -1.05
N ALA A 390 -10.08 27.80 -2.35
CA ALA A 390 -9.32 28.95 -2.85
C ALA A 390 -9.84 30.28 -2.30
N SER A 391 -11.18 30.45 -2.24
CA SER A 391 -11.84 31.63 -1.68
C SER A 391 -11.47 31.85 -0.22
N LYS A 392 -11.43 30.78 0.57
CA LYS A 392 -11.02 30.85 1.97
C LYS A 392 -9.54 31.20 2.13
N LEU A 393 -8.66 30.65 1.30
CA LEU A 393 -7.23 31.02 1.33
C LEU A 393 -7.03 32.48 0.97
N GLN A 394 -7.74 32.97 -0.06
CA GLN A 394 -7.72 34.38 -0.43
C GLN A 394 -8.16 35.26 0.75
N HIS A 395 -9.33 34.97 1.32
CA HIS A 395 -9.88 35.75 2.42
C HIS A 395 -8.98 35.75 3.66
N LEU A 396 -8.51 34.57 4.08
CA LEU A 396 -7.70 34.46 5.29
C LEU A 396 -6.30 35.05 5.11
N PHE A 397 -5.65 34.79 3.97
CA PHE A 397 -4.21 35.02 3.83
C PHE A 397 -3.83 36.15 2.86
N LEU A 398 -4.51 36.26 1.72
CA LEU A 398 -4.22 37.35 0.77
C LEU A 398 -4.80 38.66 1.28
N GLU A 399 -6.05 38.65 1.75
CA GLU A 399 -6.75 39.82 2.32
C GLU A 399 -6.39 40.07 3.80
N GLY A 400 -5.78 39.08 4.46
CA GLY A 400 -5.23 39.22 5.82
C GLY A 400 -6.22 39.09 6.97
N HIS A 401 -7.39 38.48 6.74
CA HIS A 401 -8.42 38.32 7.77
C HIS A 401 -8.17 37.19 8.79
N ALA A 402 -7.09 36.41 8.65
CA ALA A 402 -6.82 35.26 9.52
C ALA A 402 -6.75 35.62 11.02
N PHE A 403 -6.30 36.83 11.36
CA PHE A 403 -6.21 37.28 12.76
C PHE A 403 -7.54 37.78 13.35
N GLN A 404 -8.62 37.86 12.55
CA GLN A 404 -9.95 38.31 12.98
C GLN A 404 -11.05 37.27 12.71
N ALA A 405 -10.72 36.13 12.09
CA ALA A 405 -11.69 35.13 11.62
C ALA A 405 -12.20 34.14 12.70
N GLY A 406 -11.83 34.30 13.97
CA GLY A 406 -12.19 33.38 15.06
C GLY A 406 -11.42 32.05 15.03
N GLY A 407 -10.26 32.02 14.38
CA GLY A 407 -9.39 30.84 14.22
C GLY A 407 -8.26 30.74 15.25
N TYR A 408 -7.31 29.84 14.98
CA TYR A 408 -6.10 29.62 15.78
C TYR A 408 -5.17 30.83 15.77
N ALA A 409 -5.02 31.53 14.64
CA ALA A 409 -4.18 32.72 14.55
C ALA A 409 -4.67 33.86 15.46
N GLN A 410 -5.99 34.09 15.50
CA GLN A 410 -6.59 35.03 16.46
C GLN A 410 -6.34 34.58 17.90
N HIS A 411 -6.53 33.29 18.21
CA HIS A 411 -6.25 32.78 19.55
C HIS A 411 -4.79 32.99 19.96
N VAL A 412 -3.83 32.87 19.03
CA VAL A 412 -2.42 33.17 19.29
C VAL A 412 -2.22 34.65 19.66
N VAL A 413 -2.87 35.57 18.94
CA VAL A 413 -2.81 37.00 19.26
C VAL A 413 -3.32 37.27 20.68
N ASP A 414 -4.40 36.60 21.08
CA ASP A 414 -4.99 36.74 22.42
C ASP A 414 -4.06 36.21 23.51
N ILE A 415 -3.50 35.00 23.34
CA ILE A 415 -2.60 34.43 24.36
C ILE A 415 -1.30 35.24 24.48
N LEU A 416 -0.81 35.83 23.40
CA LEU A 416 0.42 36.63 23.38
C LEU A 416 0.26 38.02 24.01
N GLN A 417 -0.95 38.45 24.35
CA GLN A 417 -1.13 39.66 25.17
C GLN A 417 -0.59 39.49 26.60
N LYS A 418 -0.53 38.24 27.09
CA LYS A 418 -0.01 37.91 28.42
C LYS A 418 1.51 37.69 28.37
N PRO A 419 2.30 38.37 29.22
CA PRO A 419 3.75 38.17 29.27
C PRO A 419 4.10 36.85 29.96
N ARG A 420 5.10 36.14 29.42
CA ARG A 420 5.67 34.91 29.99
C ARG A 420 7.17 35.09 30.09
N GLY A 421 7.73 34.98 31.30
CA GLY A 421 9.16 35.08 31.54
C GLY A 421 9.74 33.72 31.89
N PHE A 422 10.88 33.36 31.29
CA PHE A 422 11.64 32.16 31.64
C PHE A 422 13.13 32.33 31.36
N CYS A 423 13.97 31.56 32.04
CA CYS A 423 15.42 31.56 31.81
C CYS A 423 15.83 30.42 30.88
N VAL A 424 16.64 30.74 29.88
CA VAL A 424 17.22 29.76 28.95
C VAL A 424 18.74 29.88 29.02
N GLN A 425 19.43 28.82 29.44
CA GLN A 425 20.89 28.85 29.69
C GLN A 425 21.34 29.98 30.62
N GLY A 426 20.52 30.35 31.62
CA GLY A 426 20.82 31.46 32.52
C GLY A 426 20.53 32.86 31.96
N CYS A 427 20.11 32.97 30.70
CA CYS A 427 19.68 34.24 30.10
C CYS A 427 18.14 34.39 30.25
N PRO A 428 17.64 35.52 30.77
CA PRO A 428 16.20 35.77 30.84
C PRO A 428 15.64 35.99 29.42
N LYS A 429 14.51 35.34 29.12
CA LYS A 429 13.75 35.49 27.88
C LYS A 429 12.29 35.76 28.21
N SER A 430 11.66 36.65 27.46
CA SER A 430 10.23 36.96 27.57
C SER A 430 9.51 36.53 26.30
N LEU A 431 8.29 36.03 26.43
CA LEU A 431 7.39 35.69 25.34
C LEU A 431 6.01 36.32 25.58
N GLY A 432 5.55 37.14 24.65
CA GLY A 432 4.29 37.87 24.78
C GLY A 432 4.36 39.03 25.78
N GLY A 433 3.26 39.78 25.87
CA GLY A 433 3.12 40.98 26.67
C GLY A 433 2.59 42.17 25.85
N PRO A 434 2.27 43.29 26.52
CA PRO A 434 1.82 44.50 25.83
C PRO A 434 2.82 44.91 24.74
N GLN A 435 2.30 45.22 23.55
CA GLN A 435 3.08 45.67 22.37
C GLN A 435 4.08 44.66 21.78
N LYS A 436 4.14 43.41 22.26
CA LYS A 436 5.01 42.37 21.70
C LYS A 436 4.51 41.82 20.36
N VAL A 437 3.19 41.75 20.18
CA VAL A 437 2.56 41.42 18.90
C VAL A 437 2.40 42.70 18.07
N THR A 438 3.39 42.98 17.22
CA THR A 438 3.35 44.15 16.33
C THR A 438 2.66 43.81 15.01
N GLU A 439 2.05 44.81 14.36
CA GLU A 439 1.49 44.64 13.01
C GLU A 439 2.56 44.19 12.00
N ALA A 440 3.81 44.65 12.16
CA ALA A 440 4.93 44.19 11.35
C ALA A 440 5.22 42.68 11.51
N ALA A 441 5.09 42.13 12.73
CA ALA A 441 5.26 40.69 12.95
C ALA A 441 4.11 39.88 12.34
N LYS A 442 2.86 40.38 12.45
CA LYS A 442 1.70 39.80 11.78
C LYS A 442 1.88 39.77 10.27
N GLU A 443 2.34 40.89 9.69
CA GLU A 443 2.54 41.02 8.25
C GLU A 443 3.65 40.08 7.73
N ARG A 444 4.77 39.95 8.46
CA ARG A 444 5.81 38.96 8.09
C ARG A 444 5.31 37.53 8.16
N ALA A 445 4.61 37.16 9.24
CA ALA A 445 4.01 35.83 9.37
C ALA A 445 2.99 35.55 8.25
N LEU A 446 2.17 36.54 7.91
CA LEU A 446 1.18 36.46 6.84
C LEU A 446 1.83 36.35 5.45
N GLY A 447 2.96 37.04 5.22
CA GLY A 447 3.72 36.96 3.97
C GLY A 447 4.11 35.53 3.60
N HIS A 448 4.44 34.69 4.59
CA HIS A 448 4.69 33.26 4.35
C HIS A 448 3.43 32.50 3.90
N LEU A 449 2.25 32.86 4.42
CA LEU A 449 0.99 32.23 4.02
C LEU A 449 0.44 32.76 2.68
N ARG A 450 0.84 33.97 2.25
CA ARG A 450 0.60 34.44 0.88
C ARG A 450 1.39 33.62 -0.13
N LEU A 451 2.68 33.36 0.16
CA LEU A 451 3.50 32.43 -0.63
C LEU A 451 2.91 31.02 -0.66
N TYR A 452 2.45 30.53 0.50
CA TYR A 452 1.73 29.26 0.59
C TYR A 452 0.52 29.25 -0.34
N THR A 453 -0.30 30.30 -0.32
CA THR A 453 -1.53 30.40 -1.10
C THR A 453 -1.25 30.34 -2.60
N ARG A 454 -0.21 31.03 -3.10
CA ARG A 454 0.24 30.92 -4.50
C ARG A 454 0.60 29.47 -4.86
N LEU A 455 1.46 28.82 -4.06
CA LEU A 455 1.86 27.43 -4.31
C LEU A 455 0.69 26.44 -4.20
N ALA A 456 -0.22 26.65 -3.26
CA ALA A 456 -1.39 25.82 -3.06
C ALA A 456 -2.33 25.92 -4.27
N ILE A 457 -2.61 27.13 -4.77
CA ILE A 457 -3.45 27.34 -5.97
C ILE A 457 -2.78 26.74 -7.22
N LYS A 458 -1.48 26.93 -7.44
CA LYS A 458 -0.75 26.27 -8.54
C LYS A 458 -0.78 24.74 -8.40
N THR A 459 -0.70 24.22 -7.17
CA THR A 459 -0.84 22.78 -6.91
C THR A 459 -2.24 22.29 -7.27
N LEU A 460 -3.28 23.08 -6.99
CA LEU A 460 -4.65 22.76 -7.39
C LEU A 460 -4.80 22.66 -8.90
N GLN A 461 -4.30 23.64 -9.65
CA GLN A 461 -4.33 23.60 -11.12
C GLN A 461 -3.58 22.38 -11.68
N ALA A 462 -2.41 22.06 -11.12
CA ALA A 462 -1.58 20.95 -11.58
C ALA A 462 -2.08 19.55 -11.16
N GLU A 463 -2.87 19.43 -10.08
CA GLU A 463 -3.41 18.16 -9.61
C GLU A 463 -4.87 17.93 -10.04
N PHE A 464 -5.63 19.01 -10.27
CA PHE A 464 -7.06 19.01 -10.62
C PHE A 464 -7.33 19.89 -11.85
N PRO A 465 -6.80 19.53 -13.03
CA PRO A 465 -6.99 20.33 -14.22
C PRO A 465 -8.48 20.45 -14.59
N ALA A 466 -8.89 21.65 -15.02
CA ALA A 466 -10.27 21.97 -15.33
C ALA A 466 -10.83 21.14 -16.50
N PHE A 467 -9.96 20.74 -17.44
CA PHE A 467 -10.29 19.87 -18.58
C PHE A 467 -10.40 18.38 -18.20
N SER A 468 -10.15 18.00 -16.95
CA SER A 468 -10.30 16.59 -16.55
C SER A 468 -11.76 16.13 -16.72
N LEU A 469 -11.95 14.88 -17.14
CA LEU A 469 -13.29 14.32 -17.35
C LEU A 469 -14.17 14.38 -16.09
N LEU A 470 -13.58 14.17 -14.90
CA LEU A 470 -14.32 14.31 -13.64
C LEU A 470 -14.75 15.76 -13.37
N ALA A 471 -13.94 16.75 -13.74
CA ALA A 471 -14.30 18.17 -13.59
C ALA A 471 -15.47 18.56 -14.51
N CYS A 472 -15.61 17.91 -15.66
CA CYS A 472 -16.71 18.14 -16.60
C CYS A 472 -18.08 17.78 -15.99
N PHE A 473 -18.14 16.87 -15.02
CA PHE A 473 -19.37 16.51 -14.33
C PHE A 473 -19.97 17.64 -13.47
N ARG A 474 -19.30 18.79 -13.34
CA ARG A 474 -19.86 19.99 -12.70
C ARG A 474 -21.26 20.38 -13.21
N MET A 475 -21.58 20.06 -14.47
CA MET A 475 -22.90 20.30 -15.06
C MET A 475 -24.04 19.53 -14.37
N PHE A 476 -23.72 18.45 -13.65
CA PHE A 476 -24.69 17.66 -12.90
C PHE A 476 -24.89 18.12 -11.47
N ASN A 477 -24.16 19.16 -11.02
CA ASN A 477 -24.31 19.70 -9.67
C ASN A 477 -25.65 20.43 -9.55
N VAL A 478 -26.57 19.85 -8.77
CA VAL A 478 -27.89 20.42 -8.55
C VAL A 478 -27.78 21.44 -7.41
N GLY A 479 -28.12 22.70 -7.69
CA GLY A 479 -28.05 23.78 -6.71
C GLY A 479 -28.79 23.45 -5.40
N PRO A 480 -28.37 24.00 -4.25
CA PRO A 480 -28.96 23.68 -2.94
C PRO A 480 -30.48 23.89 -2.87
N ALA A 481 -30.99 24.94 -3.54
CA ALA A 481 -32.42 25.24 -3.63
C ALA A 481 -33.18 24.15 -4.40
N THR A 482 -32.65 23.71 -5.54
CA THR A 482 -33.25 22.65 -6.37
C THR A 482 -33.19 21.28 -5.67
N ARG A 483 -32.09 20.99 -4.95
CA ARG A 483 -32.01 19.80 -4.08
C ARG A 483 -32.99 19.84 -2.93
N ALA A 484 -33.17 21.01 -2.31
CA ALA A 484 -34.15 21.20 -1.23
C ALA A 484 -35.58 21.00 -1.75
N GLN A 485 -35.90 21.53 -2.93
CA GLN A 485 -37.20 21.31 -3.58
C GLN A 485 -37.42 19.83 -3.93
N ALA A 486 -36.43 19.16 -4.54
CA ALA A 486 -36.51 17.74 -4.86
C ALA A 486 -36.59 16.84 -3.61
N ALA A 487 -35.95 17.26 -2.51
CA ALA A 487 -36.04 16.60 -1.21
C ALA A 487 -37.39 16.85 -0.53
N GLU A 488 -37.98 18.03 -0.68
CA GLU A 488 -39.33 18.34 -0.18
C GLU A 488 -40.40 17.52 -0.93
N ASP A 489 -40.31 17.45 -2.25
CA ASP A 489 -41.13 16.55 -3.07
C ASP A 489 -40.96 15.07 -2.68
N ALA A 490 -39.80 14.71 -2.10
CA ALA A 490 -39.48 13.36 -1.63
C ALA A 490 -39.77 13.11 -0.15
N ARG A 491 -39.98 14.15 0.67
CA ARG A 491 -40.25 14.05 2.11
C ARG A 491 -41.59 13.39 2.42
N GLN A 492 -42.44 13.20 1.42
CA GLN A 492 -43.57 12.29 1.53
C GLN A 492 -43.15 10.81 1.66
N LEU A 493 -41.86 10.45 1.53
CA LEU A 493 -41.40 9.06 1.50
C LEU A 493 -40.07 8.66 2.18
N ILE A 494 -39.15 9.54 2.69
CA ILE A 494 -38.03 9.16 3.63
C ILE A 494 -37.26 10.41 4.15
N GLU A 495 -36.85 10.40 5.43
CA GLU A 495 -35.95 11.39 6.07
C GLU A 495 -34.48 11.27 5.61
N GLY A 496 -34.05 12.08 4.63
CA GLY A 496 -32.64 12.17 4.23
C GLY A 496 -32.33 13.34 3.29
N LYS A 497 -31.08 13.85 3.32
CA LYS A 497 -30.59 14.80 2.31
C LYS A 497 -30.32 14.04 1.02
N LEU A 498 -30.96 14.45 -0.07
CA LEU A 498 -30.81 13.85 -1.40
C LEU A 498 -29.43 14.20 -2.00
N SER A 499 -28.67 13.20 -2.47
CA SER A 499 -27.44 13.44 -3.24
C SER A 499 -27.74 13.88 -4.68
N ASN A 500 -26.77 14.40 -5.43
CA ASN A 500 -26.99 14.74 -6.85
C ASN A 500 -27.25 13.47 -7.68
N VAL A 501 -26.53 12.37 -7.43
CA VAL A 501 -26.76 11.08 -8.09
C VAL A 501 -28.19 10.58 -7.82
N ASP A 502 -28.67 10.63 -6.58
CA ASP A 502 -30.05 10.24 -6.24
C ASP A 502 -31.08 11.14 -6.94
N ALA A 503 -30.80 12.44 -7.03
CA ALA A 503 -31.66 13.39 -7.73
C ALA A 503 -31.78 13.05 -9.23
N TRP A 504 -30.65 12.76 -9.87
CA TRP A 504 -30.61 12.39 -11.30
C TRP A 504 -31.22 11.02 -11.56
N SER A 505 -30.94 10.01 -10.73
CA SER A 505 -31.56 8.68 -10.84
C SER A 505 -33.09 8.78 -10.77
N ARG A 506 -33.62 9.55 -9.81
CA ARG A 506 -35.07 9.81 -9.71
C ARG A 506 -35.61 10.58 -10.91
N ALA A 507 -34.88 11.56 -11.44
CA ALA A 507 -35.30 12.29 -12.63
C ALA A 507 -35.38 11.38 -13.87
N VAL A 508 -34.40 10.48 -14.04
CA VAL A 508 -34.38 9.47 -15.11
C VAL A 508 -35.56 8.51 -14.96
N HIS A 509 -35.79 7.98 -13.76
CA HIS A 509 -36.90 7.06 -13.48
C HIS A 509 -38.28 7.72 -13.71
N ARG A 510 -38.46 8.96 -13.22
CA ARG A 510 -39.69 9.75 -13.47
C ARG A 510 -39.94 10.00 -14.96
N THR A 511 -38.89 10.23 -15.73
CA THR A 511 -39.03 10.46 -17.19
C THR A 511 -39.31 9.16 -17.94
N ALA A 512 -38.71 8.05 -17.50
CA ALA A 512 -38.90 6.71 -18.08
C ALA A 512 -40.35 6.19 -17.94
N THR A 513 -41.00 6.55 -16.82
CA THR A 513 -42.36 6.13 -16.45
C THR A 513 -43.47 7.04 -17.00
N ARG A 514 -43.12 8.18 -17.62
CA ARG A 514 -44.10 9.08 -18.25
C ARG A 514 -44.64 8.55 -19.57
N GLN A 515 -45.78 9.12 -19.98
CA GLN A 515 -46.47 8.78 -21.23
C GLN A 515 -45.52 8.84 -22.44
N ARG A 516 -45.74 7.93 -23.40
CA ARG A 516 -44.89 7.75 -24.60
C ARG A 516 -44.53 9.06 -25.29
N GLN A 517 -45.50 9.97 -25.44
CA GLN A 517 -45.33 11.27 -26.08
C GLN A 517 -44.30 12.16 -25.38
N VAL A 518 -44.22 12.10 -24.04
CA VAL A 518 -43.19 12.83 -23.27
C VAL A 518 -41.80 12.24 -23.52
N ARG A 519 -41.68 10.91 -23.64
CA ARG A 519 -40.40 10.25 -23.92
C ARG A 519 -39.88 10.55 -25.32
N GLU A 520 -40.78 10.65 -26.30
CA GLU A 520 -40.44 11.03 -27.67
C GLU A 520 -40.03 12.51 -27.76
N ASN A 521 -40.66 13.39 -26.96
CA ASN A 521 -40.31 14.82 -26.91
C ASN A 521 -39.00 15.11 -26.15
N TYR A 522 -38.57 14.21 -25.26
CA TYR A 522 -37.34 14.38 -24.46
C TYR A 522 -36.44 13.12 -24.55
N PRO A 523 -35.81 12.87 -25.70
CA PRO A 523 -34.94 11.70 -25.88
C PRO A 523 -33.72 11.78 -24.97
N SER A 524 -33.65 10.90 -23.98
CA SER A 524 -32.60 10.93 -22.95
C SER A 524 -31.46 9.93 -23.19
N GLY A 525 -31.41 9.22 -24.32
CA GLY A 525 -30.51 8.08 -24.54
C GLY A 525 -29.04 8.41 -24.30
N VAL A 526 -28.53 9.48 -24.93
CA VAL A 526 -27.14 9.93 -24.76
C VAL A 526 -26.90 10.43 -23.33
N LEU A 527 -27.85 11.19 -22.76
CA LEU A 527 -27.75 11.70 -21.39
C LEU A 527 -27.65 10.57 -20.37
N ARG A 528 -28.41 9.49 -20.52
CA ARG A 528 -28.35 8.32 -19.63
C ARG A 528 -26.97 7.66 -19.63
N VAL A 529 -26.32 7.56 -20.78
CA VAL A 529 -24.95 7.02 -20.86
C VAL A 529 -23.97 7.90 -20.10
N VAL A 530 -24.09 9.22 -20.21
CA VAL A 530 -23.23 10.16 -19.48
C VAL A 530 -23.54 10.16 -17.98
N LEU A 531 -24.81 10.08 -17.58
CA LEU A 531 -25.23 9.98 -16.19
C LEU A 531 -24.76 8.67 -15.54
N ALA A 532 -24.79 7.55 -16.27
CA ALA A 532 -24.24 6.29 -15.80
C ALA A 532 -22.72 6.40 -15.56
N ARG A 533 -21.96 7.04 -16.45
CA ARG A 533 -20.53 7.33 -16.22
C ARG A 533 -20.32 8.21 -15.00
N TYR A 534 -21.09 9.29 -14.88
CA TYR A 534 -21.04 10.16 -13.72
C TYR A 534 -21.29 9.38 -12.42
N ALA A 535 -22.31 8.54 -12.36
CA ALA A 535 -22.64 7.74 -11.19
C ALA A 535 -21.60 6.65 -10.90
N ALA A 536 -21.05 6.00 -11.94
CA ALA A 536 -20.01 4.99 -11.79
C ALA A 536 -18.66 5.58 -11.34
N TRP A 537 -18.30 6.77 -11.82
CA TRP A 537 -16.99 7.38 -11.58
C TRP A 537 -16.96 8.35 -10.39
N THR A 538 -18.14 8.78 -9.91
CA THR A 538 -18.30 9.50 -8.65
C THR A 538 -17.72 8.69 -7.50
N GLY A 539 -16.88 9.29 -6.66
CA GLY A 539 -16.21 8.53 -5.59
C GLY A 539 -14.90 7.86 -6.02
N ALA A 540 -14.34 8.20 -7.18
CA ALA A 540 -13.04 7.71 -7.64
C ALA A 540 -11.89 8.17 -6.74
N THR A 541 -11.63 7.41 -5.68
CA THR A 541 -10.50 7.58 -4.75
C THR A 541 -9.97 6.22 -4.30
N THR A 542 -8.69 6.11 -3.96
CA THR A 542 -8.18 4.88 -3.34
C THR A 542 -8.43 4.82 -1.82
N SER A 543 -9.05 5.85 -1.22
CA SER A 543 -9.32 5.89 0.22
C SER A 543 -10.07 4.66 0.74
N GLY A 544 -11.07 4.16 0.02
CA GLY A 544 -11.79 2.95 0.42
C GLY A 544 -10.93 1.69 0.37
N VAL A 545 -10.00 1.61 -0.58
CA VAL A 545 -8.99 0.53 -0.64
C VAL A 545 -8.03 0.63 0.56
N GLU A 546 -7.54 1.84 0.89
CA GLU A 546 -6.66 2.05 2.05
C GLU A 546 -7.35 1.72 3.38
N GLN A 547 -8.60 2.17 3.53
CA GLN A 547 -9.43 1.90 4.70
C GLN A 547 -9.73 0.41 4.80
N PHE A 548 -9.93 -0.27 3.67
CA PHE A 548 -10.12 -1.71 3.64
C PHE A 548 -8.86 -2.46 4.10
N PHE A 549 -7.66 -2.08 3.65
CA PHE A 549 -6.42 -2.64 4.16
C PHE A 549 -6.28 -2.47 5.68
N ALA A 550 -6.63 -1.31 6.22
CA ALA A 550 -6.61 -1.08 7.66
C ALA A 550 -7.63 -1.97 8.40
N LYS A 551 -8.86 -2.09 7.89
CA LYS A 551 -9.88 -3.00 8.45
C LYS A 551 -9.41 -4.46 8.40
N MET A 552 -8.77 -4.88 7.32
CA MET A 552 -8.24 -6.24 7.17
C MET A 552 -7.09 -6.51 8.14
N ALA A 553 -6.17 -5.57 8.33
CA ALA A 553 -5.09 -5.70 9.32
C ALA A 553 -5.63 -5.86 10.75
N ASP A 554 -6.72 -5.17 11.08
CA ASP A 554 -7.43 -5.33 12.36
C ASP A 554 -8.22 -6.65 12.44
N HIS A 555 -8.72 -7.17 11.31
CA HIS A 555 -9.59 -8.36 11.23
C HIS A 555 -8.82 -9.70 11.19
N VAL A 556 -7.67 -9.70 10.51
CA VAL A 556 -6.79 -10.86 10.32
C VAL A 556 -5.40 -10.48 10.82
N PRO A 557 -5.17 -10.54 12.15
CA PRO A 557 -3.85 -10.24 12.69
C PRO A 557 -2.85 -11.33 12.27
N SER A 558 -1.57 -11.06 12.46
CA SER A 558 -0.45 -11.93 12.03
C SER A 558 -0.48 -13.35 12.62
N ASP A 559 -1.22 -13.57 13.70
CA ASP A 559 -1.48 -14.88 14.31
C ASP A 559 -2.43 -15.76 13.48
N ARG A 560 -3.14 -15.19 12.50
CA ARG A 560 -4.02 -15.89 11.55
C ARG A 560 -3.37 -16.14 10.18
N ASN A 561 -2.04 -16.03 10.06
CA ASN A 561 -1.25 -16.24 8.84
C ASN A 561 -1.33 -17.66 8.21
N HIS A 562 -2.10 -18.58 8.78
CA HIS A 562 -2.31 -19.94 8.27
C HIS A 562 -3.54 -20.07 7.35
N LEU A 563 -4.25 -18.97 7.07
CA LEU A 563 -5.37 -18.97 6.11
C LEU A 563 -4.84 -19.11 4.68
N THR A 564 -5.41 -20.05 3.93
CA THR A 564 -5.22 -20.12 2.47
C THR A 564 -5.79 -18.87 1.81
N ASP A 565 -5.24 -18.42 0.67
CA ASP A 565 -5.70 -17.22 -0.03
C ASP A 565 -7.21 -17.21 -0.34
N ALA A 566 -7.79 -18.37 -0.69
CA ALA A 566 -9.23 -18.49 -0.93
C ALA A 566 -10.09 -18.17 0.32
N HIS A 567 -9.64 -18.58 1.50
CA HIS A 567 -10.33 -18.26 2.76
C HIS A 567 -10.16 -16.80 3.14
N LEU A 568 -8.97 -16.24 2.90
CA LEU A 568 -8.71 -14.84 3.15
C LEU A 568 -9.60 -13.96 2.27
N PHE A 569 -9.73 -14.29 0.98
CA PHE A 569 -10.64 -13.58 0.08
C PHE A 569 -12.11 -13.72 0.50
N THR A 570 -12.53 -14.92 0.95
CA THR A 570 -13.88 -15.14 1.50
C THR A 570 -14.15 -14.20 2.68
N GLU A 571 -13.24 -14.14 3.66
CA GLU A 571 -13.37 -13.22 4.81
C GLU A 571 -13.34 -11.75 4.38
N ALA A 572 -12.46 -11.40 3.43
CA ALA A 572 -12.35 -10.06 2.86
C ALA A 572 -13.66 -9.61 2.20
N LYS A 573 -14.29 -10.46 1.37
CA LYS A 573 -15.55 -10.19 0.67
C LYS A 573 -16.71 -10.00 1.65
N LEU A 574 -16.83 -10.88 2.65
CA LEU A 574 -17.85 -10.75 3.69
C LEU A 574 -17.66 -9.48 4.55
N LEU A 575 -16.42 -9.17 4.93
CA LEU A 575 -16.10 -7.96 5.70
C LEU A 575 -16.40 -6.68 4.93
N SER A 576 -16.08 -6.69 3.63
CA SER A 576 -16.27 -5.55 2.75
C SER A 576 -17.73 -5.31 2.42
N ASP A 577 -18.44 -6.32 1.90
CA ASP A 577 -19.64 -6.09 1.09
C ASP A 577 -20.93 -6.60 1.75
N PHE A 578 -20.88 -7.62 2.62
CA PHE A 578 -22.10 -8.20 3.21
C PHE A 578 -22.80 -7.23 4.15
N ARG A 579 -22.02 -6.34 4.79
CA ARG A 579 -22.52 -5.30 5.71
C ARG A 579 -22.78 -3.97 5.03
N ASP A 580 -22.54 -3.89 3.72
CA ASP A 580 -22.81 -2.69 2.95
C ASP A 580 -24.34 -2.46 2.84
N ARG A 581 -24.75 -1.19 2.79
CA ARG A 581 -26.16 -0.80 2.62
C ARG A 581 -26.68 -1.17 1.25
N ASP A 582 -25.81 -1.22 0.25
CA ASP A 582 -26.17 -1.47 -1.13
C ASP A 582 -26.38 -2.98 -1.42
N THR A 583 -26.13 -3.85 -0.43
CA THR A 583 -26.27 -5.31 -0.56
C THR A 583 -27.58 -5.79 0.05
N CYS A 584 -28.44 -6.42 -0.76
CA CYS A 584 -29.63 -7.12 -0.26
C CYS A 584 -29.22 -8.43 0.43
N GLN A 585 -29.11 -8.40 1.76
CA GLN A 585 -28.66 -9.55 2.56
C GLN A 585 -29.61 -10.75 2.44
N GLU A 586 -30.91 -10.51 2.29
CA GLU A 586 -31.92 -11.55 2.10
C GLU A 586 -31.67 -12.34 0.81
N THR A 587 -31.59 -11.65 -0.33
CA THR A 587 -31.28 -12.26 -1.63
C THR A 587 -29.95 -13.00 -1.62
N VAL A 588 -28.91 -12.45 -0.97
CA VAL A 588 -27.62 -13.12 -0.83
C VAL A 588 -27.75 -14.44 -0.04
N CYS A 589 -28.50 -14.43 1.06
CA CYS A 589 -28.67 -15.62 1.91
C CYS A 589 -29.55 -16.69 1.26
N GLU A 590 -30.56 -16.31 0.47
CA GLU A 590 -31.36 -17.21 -0.34
C GLU A 590 -30.50 -17.91 -1.40
N LEU A 591 -29.76 -17.15 -2.21
CA LEU A 591 -28.86 -17.70 -3.22
C LEU A 591 -27.74 -18.55 -2.60
N ALA A 592 -27.23 -18.18 -1.42
CA ALA A 592 -26.25 -19.00 -0.70
C ALA A 592 -26.83 -20.37 -0.27
N SER A 593 -28.12 -20.43 0.06
CA SER A 593 -28.81 -21.68 0.36
C SER A 593 -28.95 -22.55 -0.89
N GLU A 594 -29.21 -21.96 -2.06
CA GLU A 594 -29.24 -22.68 -3.34
C GLU A 594 -27.85 -23.22 -3.73
N ILE A 595 -26.81 -22.39 -3.63
CA ILE A 595 -25.42 -22.82 -3.89
C ILE A 595 -24.99 -23.96 -2.95
N TRP A 596 -25.48 -23.96 -1.71
CA TRP A 596 -25.23 -25.07 -0.78
C TRP A 596 -25.82 -26.39 -1.30
N LYS A 597 -27.05 -26.38 -1.83
CA LYS A 597 -27.70 -27.58 -2.40
C LYS A 597 -26.85 -28.18 -3.51
N LEU A 598 -26.28 -27.32 -4.37
CA LEU A 598 -25.44 -27.73 -5.50
C LEU A 598 -24.08 -28.30 -5.08
N THR A 599 -23.49 -27.80 -3.99
CA THR A 599 -22.07 -28.04 -3.68
C THR A 599 -21.82 -28.96 -2.48
N SER A 600 -22.79 -29.13 -1.57
CA SER A 600 -22.52 -29.69 -0.23
C SER A 600 -23.52 -30.75 0.28
N GLY A 601 -24.64 -31.00 -0.41
CA GLY A 601 -25.66 -31.99 -0.03
C GLY A 601 -26.42 -31.66 1.28
N PRO A 602 -27.39 -32.51 1.70
CA PRO A 602 -28.30 -32.19 2.80
C PRO A 602 -27.55 -31.97 4.13
N PRO A 603 -27.92 -30.93 4.90
CA PRO A 603 -27.26 -30.58 6.15
C PRO A 603 -27.45 -31.69 7.19
N ARG A 604 -26.34 -32.17 7.78
CA ARG A 604 -26.43 -32.98 9.01
C ARG A 604 -26.78 -32.07 10.19
N ALA A 605 -27.84 -32.43 10.91
CA ALA A 605 -28.38 -31.61 12.00
C ALA A 605 -27.44 -31.56 13.22
N SER A 606 -27.02 -30.36 13.64
CA SER A 606 -26.21 -30.16 14.86
C SER A 606 -27.06 -30.23 16.15
N ALA A 607 -26.37 -30.39 17.28
CA ALA A 607 -26.93 -30.50 18.63
C ALA A 607 -27.20 -29.11 19.26
N LYS A 608 -28.11 -29.10 20.24
CA LYS A 608 -28.57 -27.93 21.02
C LYS A 608 -27.48 -27.27 21.88
N ASP A 609 -27.84 -26.05 22.29
CA ASP A 609 -27.09 -24.95 22.87
C ASP A 609 -26.10 -25.26 24.00
N ARG A 610 -25.06 -24.42 24.04
CA ARG A 610 -24.28 -24.16 25.25
C ARG A 610 -24.54 -22.72 25.66
N ILE A 611 -25.15 -22.55 26.82
CA ILE A 611 -25.43 -21.27 27.47
C ILE A 611 -24.08 -20.65 27.85
N ASP A 612 -23.80 -19.45 27.34
CA ASP A 612 -23.02 -18.37 27.97
C ASP A 612 -22.87 -17.23 26.95
N ALA A 613 -23.91 -16.41 26.80
CA ALA A 613 -23.90 -15.21 25.97
C ALA A 613 -23.71 -13.96 26.84
N GLY A 614 -22.51 -13.38 26.78
CA GLY A 614 -22.20 -12.10 27.40
C GLY A 614 -22.97 -10.93 26.77
N VAL A 615 -23.46 -10.04 27.63
CA VAL A 615 -24.28 -8.86 27.29
C VAL A 615 -23.44 -7.79 26.57
N PRO A 616 -23.90 -7.21 25.43
CA PRO A 616 -23.23 -6.08 24.80
C PRO A 616 -23.50 -4.75 25.53
N ARG A 617 -22.44 -3.98 25.82
CA ARG A 617 -22.55 -2.59 26.31
C ARG A 617 -22.90 -1.62 25.17
N LYS A 618 -23.88 -0.74 25.39
CA LYS A 618 -24.20 0.41 24.54
C LYS A 618 -23.10 1.47 24.60
N LYS A 619 -22.68 1.99 23.43
CA LYS A 619 -21.81 3.17 23.33
C LYS A 619 -22.66 4.45 23.39
N PRO A 620 -22.15 5.55 23.98
CA PRO A 620 -22.81 6.84 23.90
C PRO A 620 -22.67 7.43 22.49
N GLN A 621 -23.78 7.96 21.97
CA GLN A 621 -23.77 8.88 20.84
C GLN A 621 -23.15 10.21 21.30
N ASP A 622 -22.11 10.67 20.60
CA ASP A 622 -21.51 11.98 20.88
C ASP A 622 -21.66 12.89 19.63
N ARG A 623 -22.42 13.95 19.86
CA ARG A 623 -22.22 15.36 19.44
C ARG A 623 -22.02 15.68 17.96
N GLN A 624 -23.07 16.28 17.41
CA GLN A 624 -23.00 17.25 16.30
C GLN A 624 -21.99 18.36 16.61
N ARG A 625 -21.06 18.59 15.69
CA ARG A 625 -20.18 19.77 15.67
C ARG A 625 -20.75 20.81 14.72
N ARG A 626 -20.70 22.04 15.21
CA ARG A 626 -21.15 23.30 14.61
C ARG A 626 -20.59 23.49 13.20
N LYS A 627 -21.47 23.82 12.25
CA LYS A 627 -21.11 24.54 11.03
C LYS A 627 -20.99 26.02 11.36
N ARG A 628 -19.85 26.62 11.06
CA ARG A 628 -19.75 28.04 10.75
C ARG A 628 -19.26 28.10 9.32
N ALA A 629 -20.08 28.61 8.42
CA ALA A 629 -19.63 29.19 7.17
C ALA A 629 -20.02 30.67 7.29
N ALA A 630 -19.03 31.54 7.24
CA ALA A 630 -19.30 32.88 6.73
C ALA A 630 -19.58 32.70 5.24
N GLU A 631 -20.64 33.32 4.75
CA GLU A 631 -20.90 33.48 3.33
C GLU A 631 -19.83 34.45 2.79
N THR A 632 -18.72 33.91 2.31
CA THR A 632 -17.79 34.64 1.46
C THR A 632 -18.17 34.40 0.01
N ASP A 633 -18.09 35.43 -0.80
CA ASP A 633 -18.28 35.31 -2.25
C ASP A 633 -17.28 34.31 -2.81
N ILE A 634 -17.77 33.38 -3.62
CA ILE A 634 -16.94 32.32 -4.21
C ILE A 634 -16.15 32.94 -5.35
N VAL A 635 -14.82 32.91 -5.23
CA VAL A 635 -13.90 33.38 -6.26
C VAL A 635 -13.46 32.22 -7.15
N ASP A 636 -13.21 32.55 -8.41
CA ASP A 636 -12.59 31.63 -9.35
C ASP A 636 -11.09 31.44 -9.06
N LEU A 637 -10.57 30.24 -9.38
CA LEU A 637 -9.20 29.83 -9.06
C LEU A 637 -8.15 30.73 -9.74
N ASP A 638 -8.39 31.15 -10.98
CA ASP A 638 -7.45 32.01 -11.72
C ASP A 638 -7.45 33.43 -11.18
N SER A 639 -8.60 33.89 -10.66
CA SER A 639 -8.69 35.21 -10.01
C SER A 639 -7.92 35.24 -8.70
N ALA A 640 -8.07 34.20 -7.87
CA ALA A 640 -7.29 34.05 -6.64
C ALA A 640 -5.80 33.92 -6.93
N LEU A 641 -5.43 33.23 -8.03
CA LEU A 641 -4.04 33.09 -8.45
C LEU A 641 -3.42 34.43 -8.87
N ARG A 642 -4.10 35.21 -9.72
CA ARG A 642 -3.61 36.52 -10.15
C ARG A 642 -3.36 37.45 -8.97
N LEU A 643 -4.27 37.44 -8.00
CA LEU A 643 -4.08 38.18 -6.76
C LEU A 643 -2.84 37.68 -6.00
N ALA A 644 -2.70 36.36 -5.82
CA ALA A 644 -1.55 35.76 -5.15
C ALA A 644 -0.21 36.06 -5.84
N GLU A 645 -0.17 36.04 -7.18
CA GLU A 645 1.02 36.40 -7.98
C GLU A 645 1.40 37.86 -7.73
N SER A 646 0.43 38.78 -7.79
CA SER A 646 0.68 40.21 -7.58
C SER A 646 1.27 40.54 -6.20
N VAL A 647 0.88 39.82 -5.15
CA VAL A 647 1.33 40.09 -3.76
C VAL A 647 2.55 39.29 -3.33
N THR A 648 3.08 38.40 -4.17
CA THR A 648 4.20 37.52 -3.79
C THR A 648 5.42 37.59 -4.70
N GLU A 649 5.37 38.35 -5.80
CA GLU A 649 6.39 38.32 -6.83
C GLU A 649 7.82 38.55 -6.30
N GLU A 650 8.02 39.59 -5.49
CA GLU A 650 9.32 39.88 -4.86
C GLU A 650 9.77 38.77 -3.90
N ALA A 651 8.83 38.23 -3.12
CA ALA A 651 9.10 37.22 -2.10
C ALA A 651 9.44 35.84 -2.72
N VAL A 652 8.92 35.55 -3.91
CA VAL A 652 9.24 34.33 -4.68
C VAL A 652 10.68 34.36 -5.17
N VAL A 653 11.12 35.50 -5.72
CA VAL A 653 12.50 35.68 -6.21
C VAL A 653 13.52 35.45 -5.09
N ALA A 654 13.18 35.85 -3.86
CA ALA A 654 14.03 35.69 -2.70
C ALA A 654 14.18 34.22 -2.21
N GLN A 655 13.36 33.27 -2.67
CA GLN A 655 13.35 31.88 -2.19
C GLN A 655 13.55 30.85 -3.32
N PRO A 656 14.79 30.35 -3.54
CA PRO A 656 15.11 29.41 -4.62
C PRO A 656 14.29 28.11 -4.59
N LYS A 657 13.93 27.61 -3.41
CA LYS A 657 13.11 26.39 -3.27
C LYS A 657 11.67 26.61 -3.76
N VAL A 658 11.10 27.78 -3.51
CA VAL A 658 9.76 28.17 -3.99
C VAL A 658 9.77 28.25 -5.51
N LEU A 659 10.77 28.90 -6.11
CA LEU A 659 10.95 28.94 -7.57
C LEU A 659 11.08 27.56 -8.20
N LYS A 660 11.89 26.68 -7.61
CA LYS A 660 12.06 25.30 -8.08
C LYS A 660 10.74 24.54 -8.05
N GLU A 661 9.94 24.74 -7.00
CA GLU A 661 8.64 24.10 -6.85
C GLU A 661 7.61 24.64 -7.85
N LEU A 662 7.59 25.95 -8.11
CA LEU A 662 6.74 26.55 -9.15
C LEU A 662 7.04 25.96 -10.53
N ARG A 663 8.33 25.89 -10.91
CA ARG A 663 8.74 25.27 -12.18
C ARG A 663 8.30 23.82 -12.27
N PHE A 664 8.45 23.05 -11.19
CA PHE A 664 7.94 21.68 -11.16
C PHE A 664 6.44 21.61 -11.40
N LEU A 665 5.65 22.52 -10.80
CA LEU A 665 4.20 22.54 -10.97
C LEU A 665 3.80 22.95 -12.40
N GLU A 666 4.53 23.87 -13.00
CA GLU A 666 4.39 24.26 -14.42
C GLU A 666 4.70 23.08 -15.35
N ASP A 667 5.85 22.43 -15.18
CA ASP A 667 6.25 21.23 -15.94
C ASP A 667 5.21 20.12 -15.79
N LYS A 668 4.66 19.97 -14.58
CA LYS A 668 3.62 18.97 -14.30
C LYS A 668 2.29 19.32 -14.98
N SER A 669 1.86 20.58 -14.93
CA SER A 669 0.66 21.06 -15.63
C SER A 669 0.81 20.81 -17.12
N PHE A 670 1.93 21.23 -17.70
CA PHE A 670 2.24 21.03 -19.10
C PHE A 670 2.25 19.54 -19.49
N ARG A 671 2.82 18.67 -18.64
CA ARG A 671 2.76 17.22 -18.84
C ARG A 671 1.32 16.69 -18.82
N ASN A 672 0.46 17.20 -17.94
CA ASN A 672 -0.94 16.80 -17.93
C ASN A 672 -1.65 17.26 -19.21
N ASP A 673 -1.32 18.45 -19.75
CA ASP A 673 -1.86 18.93 -21.02
C ASP A 673 -1.44 18.03 -22.18
N VAL A 674 -0.16 17.62 -22.24
CA VAL A 674 0.35 16.63 -23.21
C VAL A 674 -0.42 15.32 -23.12
N LEU A 675 -0.62 14.80 -21.91
CA LEU A 675 -1.35 13.55 -21.69
C LEU A 675 -2.83 13.68 -22.08
N ALA A 676 -3.47 14.80 -21.74
CA ALA A 676 -4.86 15.06 -22.11
C ALA A 676 -5.05 15.19 -23.62
N PHE A 677 -4.08 15.81 -24.31
CA PHE A 677 -4.06 15.86 -25.77
C PHE A 677 -3.94 14.47 -26.39
N LEU A 678 -3.00 13.66 -25.92
CA LEU A 678 -2.83 12.27 -26.38
C LEU A 678 -4.08 11.41 -26.12
N ASP A 679 -4.86 11.75 -25.09
CA ASP A 679 -6.10 11.09 -24.73
C ASP A 679 -7.33 11.64 -25.48
N ASN A 680 -7.17 12.62 -26.39
CA ASN A 680 -8.26 13.37 -27.04
C ASN A 680 -9.26 13.97 -26.04
N ALA A 681 -8.77 14.36 -24.86
CA ALA A 681 -9.58 14.96 -23.80
C ALA A 681 -9.66 16.49 -23.90
N LEU A 682 -8.75 17.12 -24.66
CA LEU A 682 -8.75 18.56 -24.90
C LEU A 682 -9.66 18.91 -26.08
N LEU A 683 -10.41 20.00 -25.96
CA LEU A 683 -11.09 20.65 -27.08
C LEU A 683 -10.06 21.30 -28.01
N GLU A 684 -10.41 21.52 -29.28
CA GLU A 684 -9.53 22.23 -30.23
C GLU A 684 -9.09 23.61 -29.72
N SER A 685 -9.98 24.31 -28.99
CA SER A 685 -9.70 25.59 -28.36
C SER A 685 -8.77 25.50 -27.14
N GLU A 686 -8.61 24.31 -26.56
CA GLU A 686 -7.78 24.06 -25.36
C GLU A 686 -6.39 23.56 -25.72
N VAL A 687 -6.12 23.22 -26.99
CA VAL A 687 -4.79 22.75 -27.44
C VAL A 687 -3.84 23.94 -27.59
N PRO A 688 -2.80 24.07 -26.74
CA PRO A 688 -1.80 25.11 -26.88
C PRO A 688 -1.01 24.95 -28.19
N ALA A 689 -0.58 26.07 -28.77
CA ALA A 689 0.25 26.07 -29.97
C ALA A 689 1.55 25.27 -29.74
N GLY A 690 1.86 24.35 -30.65
CA GLY A 690 3.06 23.49 -30.57
C GLY A 690 2.91 22.22 -29.69
N LEU A 691 1.78 22.03 -29.00
CA LEU A 691 1.57 20.85 -28.16
C LEU A 691 1.62 19.52 -28.95
N GLU A 692 1.16 19.53 -30.20
CA GLU A 692 1.13 18.33 -31.05
C GLU A 692 2.54 17.78 -31.35
N GLU A 693 3.52 18.64 -31.62
CA GLU A 693 4.90 18.22 -31.86
C GLU A 693 5.53 17.63 -30.59
N VAL A 694 5.27 18.28 -29.45
CA VAL A 694 5.75 17.83 -28.15
C VAL A 694 5.11 16.50 -27.76
N ALA A 695 3.82 16.33 -27.98
CA ALA A 695 3.10 15.09 -27.70
C ALA A 695 3.64 13.91 -28.51
N ARG A 696 3.95 14.11 -29.79
CA ARG A 696 4.60 13.09 -30.65
C ARG A 696 6.00 12.72 -30.15
N ALA A 697 6.81 13.72 -29.81
CA ALA A 697 8.15 13.49 -29.25
C ALA A 697 8.08 12.76 -27.89
N TRP A 698 7.11 13.11 -27.05
CA TRP A 698 6.91 12.50 -25.74
C TRP A 698 6.49 11.03 -25.85
N ALA A 699 5.54 10.70 -26.74
CA ALA A 699 5.14 9.32 -27.00
C ALA A 699 6.32 8.45 -27.46
N SER A 700 7.14 8.97 -28.37
CA SER A 700 8.35 8.29 -28.86
C SER A 700 9.39 8.07 -27.73
N HIS A 701 9.55 9.05 -26.84
CA HIS A 701 10.44 8.95 -25.69
C HIS A 701 9.95 7.90 -24.67
N GLU A 702 8.65 7.85 -24.38
CA GLU A 702 8.07 6.89 -23.45
C GLU A 702 8.24 5.44 -23.94
N GLU A 703 8.07 5.20 -25.25
CA GLU A 703 8.34 3.90 -25.88
C GLU A 703 9.81 3.47 -25.71
N ALA A 704 10.75 4.40 -25.92
CA ALA A 704 12.18 4.14 -25.74
C ALA A 704 12.53 3.79 -24.28
N LEU A 705 11.96 4.53 -23.31
CA LEU A 705 12.14 4.25 -21.87
C LEU A 705 11.57 2.87 -21.50
N SER A 706 10.37 2.54 -21.97
CA SER A 706 9.75 1.23 -21.74
C SER A 706 10.59 0.07 -22.30
N ALA A 707 11.18 0.25 -23.49
CA ALA A 707 12.14 -0.71 -24.04
C ALA A 707 13.39 -0.85 -23.16
N GLY A 708 13.92 0.26 -22.62
CA GLY A 708 15.04 0.27 -21.69
C GLY A 708 14.73 -0.46 -20.37
N HIS A 709 13.57 -0.22 -19.77
CA HIS A 709 13.12 -0.91 -18.56
C HIS A 709 12.98 -2.41 -18.78
N ARG A 710 12.42 -2.85 -19.92
CA ARG A 710 12.34 -4.27 -20.28
C ARG A 710 13.72 -4.92 -20.37
N ARG A 711 14.70 -4.25 -20.99
CA ARG A 711 16.08 -4.75 -21.05
C ARG A 711 16.71 -4.88 -19.67
N ARG A 712 16.52 -3.88 -18.80
CA ARG A 712 17.06 -3.89 -17.43
C ARG A 712 16.40 -4.96 -16.56
N ALA A 713 15.08 -5.13 -16.66
CA ALA A 713 14.35 -6.19 -15.95
C ALA A 713 14.81 -7.58 -16.40
N ALA A 714 14.97 -7.81 -17.70
CA ALA A 714 15.53 -9.05 -18.25
C ALA A 714 16.97 -9.30 -17.75
N GLN A 715 17.79 -8.26 -17.66
CA GLN A 715 19.14 -8.35 -17.12
C GLN A 715 19.14 -8.69 -15.62
N ILE A 716 18.27 -8.07 -14.82
CA ILE A 716 18.13 -8.37 -13.38
C ILE A 716 17.63 -9.80 -13.18
N SER A 717 16.63 -10.25 -13.96
CA SER A 717 16.15 -11.64 -13.92
C SER A 717 17.26 -12.64 -14.23
N LYS A 718 18.13 -12.32 -15.20
CA LYS A 718 19.29 -13.15 -15.54
C LYS A 718 20.35 -13.18 -14.43
N ILE A 719 20.50 -12.09 -13.66
CA ILE A 719 21.38 -12.03 -12.48
C ILE A 719 20.80 -12.83 -11.31
N MET A 720 19.48 -12.80 -11.12
CA MET A 720 18.79 -13.45 -9.99
C MET A 720 18.62 -14.97 -10.17
N ARG A 721 18.73 -15.48 -11.41
CA ARG A 721 18.71 -16.92 -11.73
C ARG A 721 19.90 -17.28 -12.63
N PRO A 722 21.13 -17.26 -12.09
CA PRO A 722 22.29 -17.56 -12.90
C PRO A 722 22.35 -19.05 -13.21
N GLU A 723 22.51 -19.37 -14.50
CA GLU A 723 22.80 -20.74 -14.96
C GLU A 723 24.20 -21.14 -14.48
N GLY A 724 24.31 -22.32 -13.87
CA GLY A 724 25.59 -22.86 -13.42
C GLY A 724 26.45 -23.35 -14.60
N PRO A 725 27.76 -23.58 -14.39
CA PRO A 725 28.64 -24.10 -15.44
C PRO A 725 28.25 -25.51 -15.89
N GLU A 726 28.35 -25.75 -17.19
CA GLU A 726 28.24 -27.08 -17.79
C GLU A 726 29.46 -27.95 -17.43
N LEU A 727 29.20 -29.18 -16.96
CA LEU A 727 30.24 -30.15 -16.59
C LEU A 727 30.83 -30.91 -17.80
N SER A 728 30.47 -30.53 -19.02
CA SER A 728 31.02 -31.11 -20.28
C SER A 728 32.43 -30.62 -20.62
N ARG A 729 32.91 -29.59 -19.90
CA ARG A 729 34.21 -28.94 -20.11
C ARG A 729 35.30 -29.62 -19.27
N GLY A 730 36.58 -29.41 -19.60
CA GLY A 730 37.71 -29.96 -18.85
C GLY A 730 37.64 -29.63 -17.34
N ILE A 731 37.68 -30.66 -16.50
CA ILE A 731 37.47 -30.57 -15.05
C ILE A 731 38.78 -30.87 -14.31
N TYR A 732 39.19 -29.99 -13.41
CA TYR A 732 40.24 -30.28 -12.43
C TYR A 732 39.63 -30.68 -11.09
N LEU A 733 40.18 -31.73 -10.47
CA LEU A 733 39.77 -32.20 -9.15
C LEU A 733 40.86 -31.86 -8.12
N GLU A 734 40.50 -31.14 -7.06
CA GLU A 734 41.41 -30.89 -5.93
C GLU A 734 41.94 -32.18 -5.30
N LYS A 735 41.08 -33.22 -5.25
CA LYS A 735 41.45 -34.57 -4.82
C LYS A 735 41.24 -35.57 -5.95
N GLN A 736 42.33 -36.20 -6.38
CA GLN A 736 42.33 -37.17 -7.48
C GLN A 736 41.45 -38.40 -7.23
N GLU A 737 41.20 -38.75 -5.97
CA GLU A 737 40.29 -39.83 -5.58
C GLU A 737 38.84 -39.62 -6.06
N TRP A 738 38.42 -38.36 -6.29
CA TRP A 738 37.06 -38.05 -6.75
C TRP A 738 36.80 -38.47 -8.20
N ALA A 739 37.85 -38.74 -8.99
CA ALA A 739 37.71 -39.28 -10.34
C ALA A 739 37.07 -40.68 -10.35
N ARG A 740 37.15 -41.41 -9.22
CA ARG A 740 36.62 -42.77 -9.07
C ARG A 740 35.13 -42.82 -8.69
N LEU A 741 34.50 -41.67 -8.43
CA LEU A 741 33.10 -41.61 -8.02
C LEU A 741 32.16 -42.00 -9.19
N PRO A 742 30.99 -42.60 -8.92
CA PRO A 742 30.02 -42.96 -9.97
C PRO A 742 29.57 -41.77 -10.83
N CYS A 743 29.39 -40.60 -10.20
CA CYS A 743 29.03 -39.33 -10.86
C CYS A 743 30.13 -38.77 -11.79
N SER A 744 31.35 -39.30 -11.72
CA SER A 744 32.50 -38.86 -12.51
C SER A 744 32.63 -39.59 -13.85
N ARG A 745 31.79 -40.60 -14.12
CA ARG A 745 31.83 -41.39 -15.35
C ARG A 745 31.42 -40.54 -16.55
N GLY A 746 32.25 -40.52 -17.60
CA GLY A 746 32.00 -39.79 -18.84
C GLY A 746 32.35 -38.29 -18.79
N LEU A 747 32.96 -37.82 -17.70
CA LEU A 747 33.48 -36.44 -17.59
C LEU A 747 34.96 -36.39 -18.01
N ASN A 748 35.37 -35.26 -18.59
CA ASN A 748 36.74 -35.04 -19.04
C ASN A 748 37.56 -34.41 -17.91
N PHE A 749 38.53 -35.16 -17.36
CA PHE A 749 39.39 -34.66 -16.28
C PHE A 749 40.74 -34.20 -16.80
N GLU A 750 41.14 -33.00 -16.39
CA GLU A 750 42.42 -32.38 -16.72
C GLU A 750 43.41 -32.61 -15.59
N ALA A 751 44.62 -33.09 -15.95
CA ALA A 751 45.70 -33.29 -14.99
C ALA A 751 46.36 -31.97 -14.56
N ARG A 752 46.30 -30.95 -15.42
CA ARG A 752 46.91 -29.63 -15.21
C ARG A 752 45.83 -28.60 -14.90
N LEU A 753 46.12 -27.71 -13.96
CA LEU A 753 45.20 -26.63 -13.55
C LEU A 753 44.89 -25.68 -14.70
N GLU A 754 45.89 -25.39 -15.53
CA GLU A 754 45.81 -24.41 -16.61
C GLU A 754 45.00 -24.85 -17.85
N ASP A 755 44.58 -26.11 -17.89
CA ASP A 755 43.79 -26.66 -19.01
C ASP A 755 42.31 -26.86 -18.61
N ALA A 756 42.02 -26.76 -17.31
CA ALA A 756 40.67 -26.90 -16.77
C ALA A 756 39.84 -25.62 -16.87
N GLN A 757 38.53 -25.79 -17.07
CA GLN A 757 37.54 -24.72 -17.04
C GLN A 757 36.62 -24.81 -15.83
N VAL A 758 36.51 -26.01 -15.22
CA VAL A 758 35.74 -26.26 -14.00
C VAL A 758 36.68 -26.85 -12.96
N PHE A 759 36.67 -26.30 -11.75
CA PHE A 759 37.56 -26.68 -10.65
C PHE A 759 36.70 -27.18 -9.49
N VAL A 760 36.73 -28.49 -9.24
CA VAL A 760 36.01 -29.10 -8.12
C VAL A 760 36.91 -29.05 -6.90
N VAL A 761 36.45 -28.36 -5.85
CA VAL A 761 37.18 -28.15 -4.60
C VAL A 761 36.36 -28.58 -3.40
N THR A 762 37.03 -28.74 -2.25
CA THR A 762 36.38 -29.10 -0.99
C THR A 762 35.49 -27.97 -0.49
N ASP A 763 35.97 -26.73 -0.57
CA ASP A 763 35.22 -25.51 -0.23
C ASP A 763 35.33 -24.50 -1.39
N ALA A 764 34.21 -24.29 -2.09
CA ALA A 764 34.16 -23.37 -3.22
C ALA A 764 34.34 -21.90 -2.80
N ALA A 765 34.05 -21.55 -1.54
CA ALA A 765 34.23 -20.20 -1.01
C ALA A 765 35.69 -19.91 -0.61
N ALA A 766 36.47 -20.96 -0.33
CA ALA A 766 37.88 -20.86 0.06
C ALA A 766 38.78 -21.81 -0.74
N PRO A 767 38.85 -21.70 -2.09
CA PRO A 767 39.69 -22.56 -2.89
C PRO A 767 41.18 -22.33 -2.58
N GLY A 768 41.98 -23.40 -2.72
CA GLY A 768 43.43 -23.32 -2.56
C GLY A 768 44.07 -22.24 -3.44
N GLN A 769 45.17 -21.64 -2.96
CA GLN A 769 45.78 -20.45 -3.58
C GLN A 769 46.09 -20.62 -5.08
N LYS A 770 46.57 -21.79 -5.51
CA LYS A 770 46.86 -22.05 -6.93
C LYS A 770 45.59 -22.02 -7.79
N ILE A 771 44.52 -22.68 -7.37
CA ILE A 771 43.21 -22.67 -8.04
C ILE A 771 42.68 -21.25 -8.09
N LYS A 772 42.68 -20.56 -6.93
CA LYS A 772 42.18 -19.20 -6.77
C LYS A 772 42.82 -18.19 -7.74
N TRP A 773 44.14 -18.23 -7.92
CA TRP A 773 44.85 -17.38 -8.88
C TRP A 773 44.62 -17.81 -10.33
N THR A 774 44.60 -19.12 -10.60
CA THR A 774 44.36 -19.66 -11.95
C THR A 774 42.99 -19.23 -12.47
N VAL A 775 41.92 -19.39 -11.67
CA VAL A 775 40.56 -19.01 -12.09
C VAL A 775 40.38 -17.50 -12.24
N ALA A 776 41.04 -16.69 -11.40
CA ALA A 776 40.98 -15.23 -11.52
C ALA A 776 41.68 -14.74 -12.81
N LEU A 777 42.79 -15.37 -13.19
CA LEU A 777 43.56 -14.98 -14.37
C LEU A 777 42.96 -15.53 -15.66
N GLN A 778 42.72 -16.83 -15.72
CA GLN A 778 42.30 -17.56 -16.93
C GLN A 778 40.78 -17.62 -17.11
N GLY A 779 40.02 -17.30 -16.06
CA GLY A 779 38.58 -17.51 -16.01
C GLY A 779 38.25 -18.99 -15.78
N GLY A 780 37.00 -19.26 -15.39
CA GLY A 780 36.56 -20.62 -15.08
C GLY A 780 35.58 -20.64 -13.92
N SER A 781 35.13 -21.83 -13.55
CA SER A 781 34.16 -22.00 -12.47
C SER A 781 34.72 -22.88 -11.36
N VAL A 782 34.67 -22.39 -10.12
CA VAL A 782 34.99 -23.16 -8.92
C VAL A 782 33.69 -23.73 -8.37
N VAL A 783 33.62 -25.04 -8.19
CA VAL A 783 32.43 -25.74 -7.72
C VAL A 783 32.77 -26.64 -6.54
N ASP A 784 31.81 -26.90 -5.67
CA ASP A 784 31.97 -27.91 -4.63
C ASP A 784 31.72 -29.33 -5.16
N LEU A 785 32.07 -30.33 -4.35
CA LEU A 785 31.82 -31.73 -4.68
C LEU A 785 30.31 -32.05 -4.81
N HIS A 786 29.44 -31.30 -4.14
CA HIS A 786 28.00 -31.50 -4.21
C HIS A 786 27.45 -31.15 -5.60
N TYR A 787 27.92 -30.04 -6.18
CA TYR A 787 27.63 -29.59 -7.53
C TYR A 787 28.02 -30.64 -8.58
N LEU A 788 29.19 -31.28 -8.41
CA LEU A 788 29.61 -32.38 -9.29
C LEU A 788 28.68 -33.60 -9.15
N ARG A 789 28.33 -33.99 -7.92
CA ARG A 789 27.51 -35.19 -7.65
C ARG A 789 26.10 -35.10 -8.22
N THR A 790 25.55 -33.89 -8.32
CA THR A 790 24.18 -33.65 -8.79
C THR A 790 24.11 -33.34 -10.28
N GLY A 791 25.24 -33.40 -11.00
CA GLY A 791 25.27 -33.05 -12.41
C GLY A 791 25.01 -31.56 -12.66
N GLY A 792 25.30 -30.70 -11.67
CA GLY A 792 25.12 -29.26 -11.75
C GLY A 792 23.74 -28.74 -11.33
N THR A 793 22.86 -29.57 -10.77
CA THR A 793 21.52 -29.14 -10.33
C THR A 793 21.46 -28.63 -8.89
N ALA A 794 22.48 -28.90 -8.05
CA ALA A 794 22.56 -28.39 -6.68
C ALA A 794 23.99 -28.42 -6.13
N GLY A 795 24.39 -27.41 -5.37
CA GLY A 795 25.75 -27.21 -4.85
C GLY A 795 26.19 -25.76 -5.01
N VAL A 796 27.41 -25.43 -4.57
CA VAL A 796 27.98 -24.08 -4.68
C VAL A 796 28.81 -23.96 -5.96
N SER A 797 28.61 -22.88 -6.72
CA SER A 797 29.41 -22.55 -7.89
C SER A 797 29.76 -21.07 -7.95
N PHE A 798 31.05 -20.76 -8.20
CA PHE A 798 31.57 -19.41 -8.46
C PHE A 798 32.23 -19.32 -9.83
N THR A 799 31.74 -18.44 -10.70
CA THR A 799 32.33 -18.23 -12.03
C THR A 799 33.15 -16.94 -12.08
N TYR A 800 34.39 -17.06 -12.54
CA TYR A 800 35.38 -15.99 -12.67
C TYR A 800 35.53 -15.58 -14.13
N ALA A 801 35.59 -14.27 -14.38
CA ALA A 801 35.96 -13.75 -15.69
C ALA A 801 37.49 -13.81 -15.88
N ALA A 802 37.94 -14.17 -17.08
CA ALA A 802 39.36 -14.22 -17.42
C ALA A 802 39.99 -12.82 -17.45
N ALA A 803 40.80 -12.49 -16.44
CA ALA A 803 41.50 -11.20 -16.39
C ALA A 803 42.47 -11.02 -17.56
N VAL A 804 43.11 -12.11 -18.03
CA VAL A 804 44.08 -12.07 -19.14
C VAL A 804 43.46 -11.67 -20.48
N ARG A 805 42.13 -11.74 -20.64
CA ARG A 805 41.42 -11.29 -21.85
C ARG A 805 41.28 -9.78 -21.96
N THR A 806 41.61 -9.04 -20.91
CA THR A 806 41.65 -7.57 -20.96
C THR A 806 43.07 -7.15 -21.27
N LYS A 807 43.30 -6.38 -22.35
CA LYS A 807 44.63 -5.86 -22.70
C LYS A 807 45.30 -5.17 -21.51
N ARG A 808 46.49 -5.64 -21.12
CA ARG A 808 47.32 -5.04 -20.05
C ARG A 808 48.81 -5.23 -20.29
N PHE A 809 49.61 -4.29 -19.81
CA PHE A 809 51.06 -4.43 -19.66
C PHE A 809 51.37 -4.63 -18.17
N VAL A 810 52.10 -5.70 -17.84
CA VAL A 810 52.33 -6.13 -16.46
C VAL A 810 53.81 -6.23 -16.18
N LEU A 811 54.30 -5.49 -15.20
CA LEU A 811 55.65 -5.65 -14.63
C LEU A 811 55.57 -6.52 -13.37
N LEU A 812 56.41 -7.55 -13.29
CA LEU A 812 56.65 -8.30 -12.07
C LEU A 812 58.02 -7.89 -11.53
N SER A 813 58.07 -7.12 -10.45
CA SER A 813 59.36 -6.72 -9.86
C SER A 813 60.18 -7.93 -9.41
N GLU A 814 61.51 -7.85 -9.51
CA GLU A 814 62.41 -8.94 -9.12
C GLU A 814 62.17 -9.40 -7.68
N GLU A 815 61.99 -8.43 -6.76
CA GLU A 815 61.66 -8.69 -5.36
C GLU A 815 60.35 -9.47 -5.20
N PHE A 816 59.32 -9.14 -5.98
CA PHE A 816 58.04 -9.85 -5.97
C PHE A 816 58.19 -11.28 -6.47
N VAL A 817 58.97 -11.50 -7.52
CA VAL A 817 59.23 -12.85 -8.07
C VAL A 817 59.97 -13.71 -7.04
N GLN A 818 60.97 -13.16 -6.35
CA GLN A 818 61.73 -13.87 -5.31
C GLN A 818 60.87 -14.25 -4.10
N HIS A 819 59.98 -13.35 -3.65
CA HIS A 819 59.14 -13.59 -2.46
C HIS A 819 57.87 -14.41 -2.76
N HIS A 820 57.39 -14.38 -4.00
CA HIS A 820 56.16 -15.05 -4.43
C HIS A 820 56.33 -15.87 -5.73
N PRO A 821 57.33 -16.78 -5.80
CA PRO A 821 57.67 -17.48 -7.04
C PRO A 821 56.50 -18.27 -7.62
N GLY A 822 55.69 -18.90 -6.75
CA GLY A 822 54.52 -19.66 -7.19
C GLY A 822 53.38 -18.82 -7.76
N VAL A 823 53.24 -17.54 -7.39
CA VAL A 823 52.23 -16.64 -7.99
C VAL A 823 52.77 -16.04 -9.28
N ALA A 824 54.05 -15.68 -9.32
CA ALA A 824 54.72 -15.21 -10.52
C ALA A 824 54.63 -16.25 -11.64
N ASP A 825 54.90 -17.52 -11.33
CA ASP A 825 54.80 -18.63 -12.29
C ASP A 825 53.38 -18.81 -12.87
N ILE A 826 52.34 -18.70 -12.03
CA ILE A 826 50.93 -18.76 -12.49
C ILE A 826 50.60 -17.58 -13.41
N ILE A 827 51.07 -16.37 -13.08
CA ILE A 827 50.86 -15.17 -13.90
C ILE A 827 51.54 -15.36 -15.27
N VAL A 828 52.81 -15.76 -15.29
CA VAL A 828 53.57 -15.99 -16.54
C VAL A 828 52.92 -17.09 -17.37
N THR A 829 52.53 -18.20 -16.74
CA THR A 829 51.81 -19.30 -17.41
C THR A 829 50.48 -18.84 -18.02
N ALA A 830 49.70 -18.04 -17.30
CA ALA A 830 48.44 -17.50 -17.80
C ALA A 830 48.67 -16.50 -18.96
N MET A 831 49.77 -15.74 -18.92
CA MET A 831 50.15 -14.81 -19.98
C MET A 831 50.56 -15.52 -21.27
N GLY A 832 51.14 -16.72 -21.18
CA GLY A 832 51.54 -17.54 -22.32
C GLY A 832 50.38 -18.23 -23.07
N LYS A 833 49.14 -18.16 -22.57
CA LYS A 833 47.97 -18.76 -23.24
C LYS A 833 47.59 -17.93 -24.49
N SER A 834 47.13 -18.62 -25.54
CA SER A 834 46.79 -18.01 -26.84
C SER A 834 45.71 -16.90 -26.78
N HIS A 835 44.85 -16.93 -25.76
CA HIS A 835 43.79 -15.95 -25.54
C HIS A 835 44.19 -14.80 -24.59
N SER A 836 45.45 -14.78 -24.12
CA SER A 836 45.98 -13.71 -23.28
C SER A 836 46.29 -12.47 -24.11
N GLN A 837 45.76 -11.34 -23.68
CA GLN A 837 46.07 -10.00 -24.18
C GLN A 837 47.10 -9.28 -23.29
N TRP A 838 47.68 -9.98 -22.31
CA TRP A 838 48.68 -9.42 -21.42
C TRP A 838 50.07 -9.47 -22.07
N ARG A 839 50.90 -8.49 -21.73
CA ARG A 839 52.30 -8.37 -22.17
C ARG A 839 53.18 -8.05 -20.97
N ILE A 840 54.31 -8.73 -20.85
CA ILE A 840 55.26 -8.51 -19.76
C ILE A 840 56.10 -7.27 -20.05
N LEU A 841 56.48 -6.57 -19.00
CA LEU A 841 57.49 -5.52 -19.01
C LEU A 841 58.69 -6.05 -18.23
N ASP A 842 59.89 -5.80 -18.71
CA ASP A 842 61.09 -6.38 -18.13
C ASP A 842 61.73 -5.46 -17.08
N THR A 843 61.49 -4.14 -17.18
CA THR A 843 62.11 -3.16 -16.26
C THR A 843 61.15 -2.09 -15.75
N TRP A 844 61.54 -1.43 -14.65
CA TRP A 844 60.79 -0.30 -14.09
C TRP A 844 60.80 0.93 -15.00
N GLU A 845 61.85 1.11 -15.81
CA GLU A 845 61.95 2.19 -16.80
C GLU A 845 60.87 2.05 -17.89
N GLU A 846 60.68 0.84 -18.43
CA GLU A 846 59.62 0.56 -19.41
C GLU A 846 58.21 0.78 -18.83
N PHE A 847 58.03 0.44 -17.55
CA PHE A 847 56.78 0.68 -16.84
C PHE A 847 56.49 2.17 -16.69
N ALA A 848 57.47 2.97 -16.27
CA ALA A 848 57.31 4.41 -16.11
C ALA A 848 56.97 5.10 -17.45
N GLU A 849 57.71 4.78 -18.52
CA GLU A 849 57.49 5.36 -19.86
C GLU A 849 56.06 5.09 -20.38
N ARG A 850 55.54 3.88 -20.17
CA ARG A 850 54.19 3.51 -20.62
C ARG A 850 53.09 4.03 -19.70
N ALA A 851 53.35 4.15 -18.39
CA ALA A 851 52.39 4.70 -17.45
C ALA A 851 52.15 6.20 -17.68
N GLU A 852 53.19 6.97 -18.02
CA GLU A 852 53.08 8.40 -18.32
C GLU A 852 52.27 8.70 -19.59
N ARG A 853 52.34 7.83 -20.59
CA ARG A 853 51.61 8.00 -21.86
C ARG A 853 50.10 7.72 -21.76
N GLN A 854 49.59 7.24 -20.62
CA GLN A 854 48.19 6.85 -20.47
C GLN A 854 47.29 8.02 -19.99
N SER A 855 46.31 8.44 -20.80
CA SER A 855 45.30 9.43 -20.40
C SER A 855 44.22 8.84 -19.47
N CYS A 856 43.67 9.67 -18.58
CA CYS A 856 42.82 9.27 -17.44
C CYS A 856 41.47 8.59 -17.81
N ALA A 857 41.11 8.49 -19.09
CA ALA A 857 39.81 7.98 -19.55
C ALA A 857 39.77 6.48 -19.89
N GLU A 858 40.91 5.84 -20.15
CA GLU A 858 41.00 4.39 -20.39
C GLU A 858 41.57 3.71 -19.15
N GLY A 859 40.86 2.74 -18.57
CA GLY A 859 41.25 2.11 -17.30
C GLY A 859 42.70 1.57 -17.29
N LYS A 860 43.30 1.46 -16.09
CA LYS A 860 44.72 1.09 -15.82
C LYS A 860 45.27 0.00 -16.78
N LEU A 861 45.88 0.42 -17.89
CA LEU A 861 46.36 -0.48 -18.95
C LEU A 861 47.73 -1.03 -18.57
N VAL A 862 48.51 -0.24 -17.85
CA VAL A 862 49.85 -0.58 -17.36
C VAL A 862 49.81 -0.77 -15.85
N VAL A 863 50.27 -1.92 -15.36
CA VAL A 863 50.24 -2.29 -13.93
C VAL A 863 51.55 -2.96 -13.50
N ALA A 864 51.94 -2.81 -12.23
CA ALA A 864 53.10 -3.48 -11.66
C ALA A 864 52.76 -4.21 -10.36
N LEU A 865 53.45 -5.32 -10.09
CA LEU A 865 53.36 -6.06 -8.82
C LEU A 865 54.68 -5.94 -8.06
N ALA A 866 54.58 -5.47 -6.82
CA ALA A 866 55.73 -5.24 -5.95
C ALA A 866 55.43 -5.58 -4.48
N LEU A 867 56.46 -5.56 -3.62
CA LEU A 867 56.31 -5.74 -2.19
C LEU A 867 55.63 -4.53 -1.53
N PRO A 868 54.97 -4.69 -0.36
CA PRO A 868 54.27 -3.59 0.31
C PRO A 868 55.13 -2.34 0.54
N GLN A 869 56.42 -2.53 0.84
CA GLN A 869 57.38 -1.44 1.04
C GLN A 869 57.56 -0.62 -0.25
N THR A 870 57.76 -1.30 -1.39
CA THR A 870 57.92 -0.68 -2.71
C THR A 870 56.66 0.05 -3.16
N VAL A 871 55.47 -0.53 -2.89
CA VAL A 871 54.18 0.13 -3.20
C VAL A 871 54.00 1.42 -2.40
N GLN A 872 54.36 1.42 -1.11
CA GLN A 872 54.29 2.60 -0.25
C GLN A 872 55.30 3.68 -0.66
N GLN A 873 56.50 3.28 -1.08
CA GLN A 873 57.55 4.21 -1.51
C GLN A 873 57.21 4.91 -2.83
N MET A 874 56.60 4.22 -3.78
CA MET A 874 56.30 4.78 -5.10
C MET A 874 54.96 5.54 -5.16
N ASP A 875 54.00 5.25 -4.27
CA ASP A 875 52.68 5.89 -4.17
C ASP A 875 51.90 6.04 -5.49
N MET A 876 52.07 5.07 -6.41
CA MET A 876 51.37 5.07 -7.70
C MET A 876 50.16 4.12 -7.67
N LYS A 877 49.00 4.61 -8.12
CA LYS A 877 47.73 3.85 -8.11
C LYS A 877 47.74 2.59 -8.98
N ASN A 878 48.70 2.42 -9.88
CA ASN A 878 48.85 1.28 -10.79
C ASN A 878 49.91 0.26 -10.33
N ILE A 879 50.48 0.43 -9.14
CA ILE A 879 51.37 -0.55 -8.50
C ILE A 879 50.57 -1.25 -7.40
N PHE A 880 50.65 -2.57 -7.37
CA PHE A 880 49.84 -3.40 -6.48
C PHE A 880 50.70 -4.37 -5.67
N THR A 881 50.26 -4.62 -4.43
CA THR A 881 50.70 -5.78 -3.64
C THR A 881 50.01 -7.05 -4.14
N LYS A 882 50.50 -8.23 -3.74
CA LYS A 882 49.85 -9.53 -4.04
C LYS A 882 48.34 -9.53 -3.74
N ALA A 883 47.93 -9.00 -2.58
CA ALA A 883 46.54 -8.99 -2.14
C ALA A 883 45.68 -7.99 -2.94
N SER A 884 46.15 -6.75 -3.07
CA SER A 884 45.42 -5.70 -3.81
C SER A 884 45.33 -5.99 -5.31
N PHE A 885 46.36 -6.62 -5.89
CA PHE A 885 46.33 -7.06 -7.28
C PHE A 885 45.28 -8.16 -7.50
N PHE A 886 45.23 -9.14 -6.58
CA PHE A 886 44.25 -10.20 -6.66
C PHE A 886 42.81 -9.65 -6.63
N GLU A 887 42.52 -8.73 -5.71
CA GLU A 887 41.22 -8.07 -5.63
C GLU A 887 40.91 -7.28 -6.90
N PHE A 888 41.90 -6.58 -7.46
CA PHE A 888 41.77 -5.81 -8.70
C PHE A 888 41.40 -6.67 -9.92
N ILE A 889 41.97 -7.88 -10.05
CA ILE A 889 41.72 -8.75 -11.19
C ILE A 889 40.48 -9.64 -11.02
N THR A 890 40.02 -9.83 -9.77
CA THR A 890 38.91 -10.74 -9.48
C THR A 890 37.58 -10.10 -9.84
N LYS A 891 36.97 -10.56 -10.94
CA LYS A 891 35.59 -10.23 -11.31
C LYS A 891 34.74 -11.51 -11.30
N THR A 892 34.16 -11.83 -10.16
CA THR A 892 33.19 -12.93 -9.99
C THR A 892 31.83 -12.51 -10.54
N ARG A 893 31.24 -13.35 -11.42
CA ARG A 893 29.97 -13.03 -12.10
C ARG A 893 28.74 -13.70 -11.48
N VAL A 894 28.90 -14.82 -10.77
CA VAL A 894 27.79 -15.67 -10.33
C VAL A 894 28.17 -16.40 -9.03
N ALA A 895 27.24 -16.44 -8.08
CA ALA A 895 27.20 -17.41 -6.98
C ALA A 895 25.82 -18.08 -7.02
N CYS A 896 25.75 -19.41 -7.21
CA CYS A 896 24.47 -20.13 -7.16
C CYS A 896 24.50 -21.15 -6.02
N SER A 897 23.45 -21.17 -5.19
CA SER A 897 23.00 -22.33 -4.42
C SER A 897 21.52 -22.51 -4.75
N GLN A 898 21.18 -23.55 -5.52
CA GLN A 898 19.87 -23.55 -6.19
C GLN A 898 18.67 -23.67 -5.22
N PHE A 899 18.85 -24.02 -3.93
CA PHE A 899 17.91 -23.70 -2.85
C PHE A 899 18.61 -23.72 -1.48
N GLY A 900 18.75 -22.55 -0.85
CA GLY A 900 19.27 -22.40 0.52
C GLY A 900 20.27 -21.25 0.62
N LEU A 901 19.74 -20.03 0.82
CA LEU A 901 20.47 -18.77 1.01
C LEU A 901 21.65 -18.93 1.99
N CYS A 902 22.88 -18.77 1.49
CA CYS A 902 24.01 -18.51 2.38
C CYS A 902 23.89 -17.07 2.89
N GLY A 903 23.51 -16.93 4.17
CA GLY A 903 23.55 -15.67 4.90
C GLY A 903 24.96 -15.09 4.93
N ARG A 904 25.03 -13.76 5.04
CA ARG A 904 26.17 -13.13 5.70
C ARG A 904 26.06 -13.32 7.20
#